data_AF-A0AAV7INR9-F1
#
_entry.id   AF-A0AAV7INR9-F1
#
_cell.length_a   1.000
_cell.length_b   1.000
_cell.length_c   1.000
_cell.angle_alpha   90.00
_cell.angle_beta   90.00
_cell.angle_gamma   90.00
#
_symmetry.space_group_name_H-M   'P 1'
#
loop_
_entity.id
_entity.type
_entity.pdbx_description
1 polymer ?
#
loop_
_entity_poly.entity_id
_entity_poly.type
_entity_poly.pdbx_seq_one_letter_code
_entity_poly.pdbx_strand_id
1 'polypeptide(L)'
;MKTNNNINDSNNTNNKQQISNFFGDEFKSIIIGNPRVVVYQLLELISPIAFNHGVNFLAAVAVAWHERKSTTTNNNNNNNDNTDDKIINDKNCNNGFLSFGIKKILPEACINQQIIVDLVGAIRVMPIDTLIKTVNQVIKNPPIINGVKKNFSLQVSVLELLYVYIKQTNITAQSLVECWSALLGLLRDSLSTLSITTSTSSSNLTQLPAPAQFLLLAILNEYVQRCSMSSTTPSIMQEKKDIRDLQDITTKLVESCSTIAGACLEQTTWLRRNLAVREDVLMSPVSVSENKSTSSSLSSSTLPPPPPPLPPPLLTTTTITPPPNSAYSVQAQIVLAEILAPLLDIVYGAVDNKERVITLLTNLMYNITPYLRNHTIKNIPSFIACSQLISSLSGYQYTRKSWRKDVLDLLLDSSFFQMPVECISYWKIIVDNLMTHDTTTFRDLMNRISSSISQSSGISLFSSREQEYEQRAQLLKRLAFVILCSEQDQYHKYIPDIQERLADSLRLPQVIPTIQAQVFLCFRVLLIRMSPQHTTSLWPVIVSELVQVFLYIEQELGSGTDTEEFSRCSSSHIKLLSALDSSWTVNANNGLLLGHGHPHWLQLQLAAAKLLDLALLLPAHKLPQFQMYRWAFVGDVNNDKTKYSNNDIMLNHDFVPHILRIAKIMNKKFSSNQHSSQEKKILVPGKLILTTNKINSLEDLHYFFTVLSEKSNTDNRLDTPVNIMDLESVIEQDFLETMSLSSLSTS
;
A
#
# COMPACT_ATOMS: atom_id res chain seq x y z
N MET A 1 -6.11 46.98 64.59
CA MET A 1 -7.17 46.09 64.06
C MET A 1 -7.25 46.25 62.56
N LYS A 2 -6.67 45.31 61.79
CA LYS A 2 -6.98 45.07 60.38
C LYS A 2 -6.13 43.88 59.91
N THR A 3 -6.79 42.77 59.61
CA THR A 3 -6.23 41.63 58.88
C THR A 3 -7.29 41.06 57.94
N ASN A 4 -6.81 40.69 56.75
CA ASN A 4 -7.27 39.67 55.80
C ASN A 4 -8.66 39.76 55.11
N ASN A 5 -8.65 39.82 53.77
CA ASN A 5 -8.80 38.63 52.92
C ASN A 5 -8.70 38.98 51.42
N ASN A 6 -7.73 38.35 50.74
CA ASN A 6 -7.62 38.20 49.30
C ASN A 6 -7.74 36.70 49.04
N ILE A 7 -8.72 36.23 48.26
CA ILE A 7 -8.78 34.92 47.57
C ILE A 7 -10.08 34.88 46.72
N ASN A 8 -9.97 34.36 45.49
CA ASN A 8 -11.01 33.93 44.52
C ASN A 8 -11.46 34.88 43.38
N ASP A 9 -10.58 35.11 42.38
CA ASP A 9 -11.01 35.62 41.06
C ASP A 9 -10.49 34.82 39.84
N SER A 10 -9.80 33.69 40.02
CA SER A 10 -9.15 32.95 38.92
C SER A 10 -9.98 31.80 38.31
N ASN A 11 -11.14 31.44 38.86
CA ASN A 11 -11.96 30.32 38.37
C ASN A 11 -13.06 30.69 37.36
N ASN A 12 -13.22 31.98 37.03
CA ASN A 12 -14.37 32.46 36.23
C ASN A 12 -14.04 32.80 34.76
N THR A 13 -12.77 32.64 34.35
CA THR A 13 -12.30 32.94 32.98
C THR A 13 -12.37 31.74 32.04
N ASN A 14 -12.14 30.52 32.53
CA ASN A 14 -12.20 29.30 31.69
C ASN A 14 -13.63 28.95 31.21
N ASN A 15 -14.67 29.29 31.98
CA ASN A 15 -16.07 29.11 31.55
C ASN A 15 -16.50 30.13 30.48
N LYS A 16 -15.81 31.28 30.34
CA LYS A 16 -16.19 32.31 29.37
C LYS A 16 -15.81 31.97 27.93
N GLN A 17 -14.75 31.19 27.73
CA GLN A 17 -14.26 30.80 26.40
C GLN A 17 -14.94 29.54 25.84
N GLN A 18 -15.42 28.63 26.68
CA GLN A 18 -16.13 27.43 26.20
C GLN A 18 -17.54 27.71 25.64
N ILE A 19 -18.20 28.80 26.07
CA ILE A 19 -19.60 29.07 25.70
C ILE A 19 -19.71 29.95 24.43
N SER A 20 -18.68 30.72 24.06
CA SER A 20 -18.73 31.56 22.85
C SER A 20 -18.62 30.77 21.54
N ASN A 21 -18.12 29.53 21.59
CA ASN A 21 -17.93 28.69 20.41
C ASN A 21 -19.18 27.86 20.04
N PHE A 22 -20.27 27.98 20.81
CA PHE A 22 -21.49 27.15 20.64
C PHE A 22 -22.37 27.55 19.45
N PHE A 23 -22.22 28.76 18.91
CA PHE A 23 -23.04 29.25 17.80
C PHE A 23 -22.14 29.84 16.70
N GLY A 24 -22.09 29.16 15.55
CA GLY A 24 -21.51 29.74 14.33
C GLY A 24 -22.32 30.95 13.87
N ASP A 25 -21.66 31.87 13.16
CA ASP A 25 -22.17 33.18 12.76
C ASP A 25 -23.46 33.18 11.91
N GLU A 26 -24.02 32.02 11.55
CA GLU A 26 -25.22 31.88 10.73
C GLU A 26 -26.56 31.97 11.51
N PHE A 27 -26.57 31.99 12.85
CA PHE A 27 -27.82 32.03 13.64
C PHE A 27 -28.26 33.44 14.08
N LYS A 28 -27.94 34.49 13.32
CA LYS A 28 -28.30 35.88 13.66
C LYS A 28 -29.79 36.24 13.55
N SER A 29 -30.69 35.33 13.15
CA SER A 29 -32.10 35.68 12.91
C SER A 29 -33.16 34.98 13.77
N ILE A 30 -32.79 34.34 14.89
CA ILE A 30 -33.80 33.86 15.86
C ILE A 30 -33.53 34.55 17.20
N ILE A 31 -34.51 35.34 17.67
CA ILE A 31 -34.47 36.06 18.95
C ILE A 31 -34.52 35.02 20.09
N ILE A 32 -33.38 34.43 20.43
CA ILE A 32 -33.23 33.47 21.53
C ILE A 32 -32.28 34.07 22.57
N GLY A 33 -32.75 35.06 23.33
CA GLY A 33 -32.12 35.55 24.57
C GLY A 33 -30.59 35.73 24.57
N ASN A 34 -29.98 35.69 25.76
CA ASN A 34 -28.53 35.56 25.87
C ASN A 34 -28.16 34.08 25.69
N PRO A 35 -27.30 33.70 24.73
CA PRO A 35 -26.98 32.30 24.46
C PRO A 35 -26.47 31.54 25.68
N ARG A 36 -25.79 32.21 26.61
CA ARG A 36 -25.36 31.60 27.88
C ARG A 36 -26.52 31.20 28.77
N VAL A 37 -27.55 32.04 28.85
CA VAL A 37 -28.75 31.80 29.65
C VAL A 37 -29.56 30.66 29.03
N VAL A 38 -29.61 30.61 27.71
CA VAL A 38 -30.31 29.56 26.96
C VAL A 38 -29.62 28.20 27.17
N VAL A 39 -28.29 28.14 27.05
CA VAL A 39 -27.51 26.92 27.32
C VAL A 39 -27.70 26.48 28.78
N TYR A 40 -27.66 27.42 29.73
CA TYR A 40 -27.90 27.12 31.14
C TYR A 40 -29.29 26.51 31.38
N GLN A 41 -30.34 27.13 30.86
CA GLN A 41 -31.73 26.64 30.99
C GLN A 41 -31.92 25.29 30.31
N LEU A 42 -31.26 25.08 29.16
CA LEU A 42 -31.29 23.81 28.44
C LEU A 42 -30.59 22.68 29.24
N LEU A 43 -29.45 22.98 29.87
CA LEU A 43 -28.77 22.03 30.76
C LEU A 43 -29.57 21.77 32.05
N GLU A 44 -30.22 22.78 32.61
CA GLU A 44 -31.11 22.64 33.77
C GLU A 44 -32.30 21.74 33.46
N LEU A 45 -32.85 21.81 32.25
CA LEU A 45 -33.92 20.95 31.77
C LEU A 45 -33.46 19.50 31.50
N ILE A 46 -32.30 19.34 30.84
CA ILE A 46 -31.82 18.03 30.41
C ILE A 46 -31.22 17.22 31.59
N SER A 47 -30.61 17.89 32.57
CA SER A 47 -29.92 17.20 33.68
C SER A 47 -30.82 16.22 34.45
N PRO A 48 -32.04 16.57 34.89
CA PRO A 48 -32.95 15.61 35.55
C PRO A 48 -33.32 14.41 34.68
N ILE A 49 -33.42 14.60 33.35
CA ILE A 49 -33.74 13.55 32.40
C ILE A 49 -32.54 12.60 32.24
N ALA A 50 -31.33 13.16 32.07
CA ALA A 50 -30.10 12.37 31.98
C ALA A 50 -29.85 11.56 33.27
N PHE A 51 -30.19 12.12 34.43
CA PHE A 51 -30.04 11.45 35.73
C PHE A 51 -31.06 10.31 35.94
N ASN A 52 -32.35 10.58 35.75
CA ASN A 52 -33.41 9.60 36.04
C ASN A 52 -33.67 8.60 34.89
N HIS A 53 -33.41 9.02 33.65
CA HIS A 53 -33.73 8.27 32.42
C HIS A 53 -32.51 8.16 31.49
N GLY A 54 -31.31 8.01 32.05
CA GLY A 54 -30.05 8.01 31.30
C GLY A 54 -30.01 7.08 30.08
N VAL A 55 -30.55 5.85 30.20
CA VAL A 55 -30.59 4.87 29.10
C VAL A 55 -31.41 5.38 27.91
N ASN A 56 -32.63 5.86 28.17
CA ASN A 56 -33.51 6.38 27.12
C ASN A 56 -32.99 7.71 26.55
N PHE A 57 -32.44 8.57 27.43
CA PHE A 57 -31.80 9.81 27.03
C PHE A 57 -30.64 9.56 26.07
N LEU A 58 -29.71 8.68 26.44
CA LEU A 58 -28.54 8.38 25.61
C LEU A 58 -28.92 7.69 24.30
N ALA A 59 -29.95 6.85 24.31
CA ALA A 59 -30.47 6.28 23.08
C ALA A 59 -31.05 7.34 22.13
N ALA A 60 -31.78 8.33 22.66
CA ALA A 60 -32.26 9.46 21.86
C ALA A 60 -31.09 10.31 21.32
N VAL A 61 -30.07 10.57 22.14
CA VAL A 61 -28.84 11.27 21.70
C VAL A 61 -28.14 10.51 20.59
N ALA A 62 -28.07 9.17 20.67
CA ALA A 62 -27.46 8.34 19.64
C ALA A 62 -28.27 8.31 18.33
N VAL A 63 -29.60 8.44 18.38
CA VAL A 63 -30.42 8.65 17.17
C VAL A 63 -30.08 9.99 16.54
N ALA A 64 -30.06 11.07 17.34
CA ALA A 64 -29.70 12.40 16.86
C ALA A 64 -28.28 12.47 16.29
N TRP A 65 -27.33 11.75 16.90
CA TRP A 65 -25.96 11.60 16.41
C TRP A 65 -25.91 11.01 14.99
N HIS A 66 -26.69 9.96 14.75
CA HIS A 66 -26.74 9.30 13.45
C HIS A 66 -27.42 10.16 12.38
N GLU A 67 -28.51 10.85 12.74
CA GLU A 67 -29.22 11.73 11.80
C GLU A 67 -28.36 12.90 11.34
N ARG A 68 -27.62 13.52 12.28
CA ARG A 68 -26.71 14.64 11.96
C ARG A 68 -25.50 14.23 11.11
N LYS A 69 -25.12 12.96 11.13
CA LYS A 69 -24.11 12.39 10.21
C LYS A 69 -24.59 12.42 8.76
N SER A 70 -25.89 12.14 8.55
CA SER A 70 -26.48 11.92 7.21
C SER A 70 -26.84 13.22 6.47
N THR A 71 -27.17 14.29 7.19
CA THR A 71 -27.55 15.59 6.59
C THR A 71 -26.42 16.25 5.82
N THR A 72 -25.16 16.06 6.23
CA THR A 72 -23.99 16.65 5.55
C THR A 72 -23.76 16.03 4.17
N THR A 73 -24.07 14.74 3.98
CA THR A 73 -23.87 14.05 2.69
C THR A 73 -24.92 14.45 1.65
N ASN A 74 -26.16 14.75 2.05
CA ASN A 74 -27.23 15.11 1.13
C ASN A 74 -27.17 16.58 0.65
N ASN A 75 -26.63 17.51 1.45
CA ASN A 75 -26.55 18.92 1.05
C ASN A 75 -25.50 19.19 -0.04
N ASN A 76 -24.49 18.32 -0.20
CA ASN A 76 -23.49 18.49 -1.25
C ASN A 76 -23.98 18.10 -2.66
N ASN A 77 -25.12 17.40 -2.78
CA ASN A 77 -25.66 16.96 -4.08
C ASN A 77 -26.77 17.87 -4.63
N ASN A 78 -27.24 18.86 -3.87
CA ASN A 78 -28.42 19.66 -4.23
C ASN A 78 -28.15 21.13 -4.59
N ASN A 79 -26.89 21.58 -4.67
CA ASN A 79 -26.56 22.94 -5.11
C ASN A 79 -25.87 22.91 -6.50
N ASN A 80 -26.65 22.55 -7.52
CA ASN A 80 -26.38 22.98 -8.89
C ASN A 80 -27.25 24.21 -9.17
N ASP A 81 -26.76 25.38 -8.77
CA ASP A 81 -27.18 26.65 -9.38
C ASP A 81 -25.99 27.60 -9.42
N ASN A 82 -25.58 27.87 -10.67
CA ASN A 82 -24.71 28.91 -11.22
C ASN A 82 -24.00 29.88 -10.25
N THR A 83 -22.66 29.90 -10.30
CA THR A 83 -21.82 31.13 -10.49
C THR A 83 -20.32 30.80 -10.43
N ASP A 84 -19.56 31.39 -11.36
CA ASP A 84 -18.14 31.17 -11.66
C ASP A 84 -17.15 31.78 -10.63
N ASP A 85 -17.13 31.30 -9.39
CA ASP A 85 -16.15 31.77 -8.38
C ASP A 85 -15.66 30.65 -7.42
N LYS A 86 -15.14 29.54 -7.97
CA LYS A 86 -14.52 28.45 -7.18
C LYS A 86 -13.16 28.02 -7.72
N ILE A 87 -12.10 28.77 -7.36
CA ILE A 87 -10.71 28.26 -7.44
C ILE A 87 -9.95 28.40 -6.10
N ILE A 88 -10.51 29.03 -5.04
CA ILE A 88 -9.70 29.36 -3.85
C ILE A 88 -10.07 28.58 -2.56
N ASN A 89 -11.20 27.87 -2.46
CA ASN A 89 -11.62 27.24 -1.19
C ASN A 89 -11.63 25.69 -1.13
N ASP A 90 -11.09 24.98 -2.12
CA ASP A 90 -11.07 23.50 -2.13
C ASP A 90 -9.99 22.85 -1.24
N LYS A 91 -9.39 23.58 -0.28
CA LYS A 91 -8.36 23.00 0.62
C LYS A 91 -8.89 22.42 1.94
N ASN A 92 -10.17 22.58 2.27
CA ASN A 92 -10.69 22.21 3.61
C ASN A 92 -11.83 21.17 3.65
N CYS A 93 -12.13 20.49 2.54
CA CYS A 93 -13.06 19.34 2.54
C CYS A 93 -12.41 18.08 1.93
N ASN A 94 -11.25 17.70 2.45
CA ASN A 94 -10.75 16.32 2.31
C ASN A 94 -11.46 15.42 3.33
N ASN A 95 -12.68 14.99 3.00
CA ASN A 95 -13.34 13.91 3.75
C ASN A 95 -12.59 12.59 3.53
N GLY A 96 -11.68 12.28 4.45
CA GLY A 96 -11.42 10.92 4.93
C GLY A 96 -10.84 9.90 3.94
N PHE A 97 -10.11 10.33 2.90
CA PHE A 97 -9.22 9.42 2.18
C PHE A 97 -7.87 9.38 2.90
N LEU A 98 -7.43 8.18 3.32
CA LEU A 98 -6.00 7.95 3.50
C LEU A 98 -5.31 8.26 2.17
N SER A 99 -4.04 8.66 2.20
CA SER A 99 -3.21 9.06 1.04
C SER A 99 -3.13 8.04 -0.12
N PHE A 100 -3.83 6.91 -0.01
CA PHE A 100 -3.76 5.72 -0.87
C PHE A 100 -5.15 5.19 -1.28
N GLY A 101 -6.21 6.01 -1.30
CA GLY A 101 -7.50 5.56 -1.86
C GLY A 101 -8.43 4.79 -0.90
N ILE A 102 -8.08 4.66 0.38
CA ILE A 102 -8.87 3.92 1.38
C ILE A 102 -9.64 4.91 2.27
N LYS A 103 -10.96 4.70 2.40
CA LYS A 103 -11.80 5.48 3.33
C LYS A 103 -11.36 5.20 4.77
N LYS A 104 -11.11 6.26 5.55
CA LYS A 104 -10.89 6.20 6.99
C LYS A 104 -12.10 5.53 7.65
N ILE A 105 -11.89 4.38 8.30
CA ILE A 105 -12.99 3.56 8.83
C ILE A 105 -13.44 4.03 10.20
N LEU A 106 -12.51 4.53 11.01
CA LEU A 106 -12.82 5.09 12.31
C LEU A 106 -13.60 6.39 12.11
N PRO A 107 -14.73 6.58 12.84
CA PRO A 107 -15.61 7.71 12.63
C PRO A 107 -14.92 9.02 12.98
N GLU A 108 -15.10 10.00 12.12
CA GLU A 108 -14.70 11.39 12.35
C GLU A 108 -15.97 12.24 12.44
N ALA A 109 -16.10 12.98 13.54
CA ALA A 109 -17.30 13.75 13.81
C ALA A 109 -17.36 15.01 12.94
N CYS A 110 -18.49 15.25 12.29
CA CYS A 110 -18.74 16.52 11.63
C CYS A 110 -19.02 17.63 12.66
N ILE A 111 -19.01 18.89 12.21
CA ILE A 111 -19.29 20.06 13.08
C ILE A 111 -20.61 19.91 13.86
N ASN A 112 -21.63 19.32 13.24
CA ASN A 112 -22.96 19.11 13.82
C ASN A 112 -22.99 18.01 14.89
N GLN A 113 -22.12 17.01 14.72
CA GLN A 113 -21.91 15.94 15.68
C GLN A 113 -21.05 16.42 16.86
N GLN A 114 -20.07 17.30 16.62
CA GLN A 114 -19.27 17.94 17.66
C GLN A 114 -20.16 18.62 18.72
N ILE A 115 -21.19 19.33 18.27
CA ILE A 115 -22.16 19.99 19.18
C ILE A 115 -22.85 19.00 20.11
N ILE A 116 -23.11 17.77 19.65
CA ILE A 116 -23.71 16.72 20.49
C ILE A 116 -22.71 16.26 21.56
N VAL A 117 -21.44 16.05 21.18
CA VAL A 117 -20.38 15.67 22.13
C VAL A 117 -20.19 16.75 23.19
N ASP A 118 -20.16 18.02 22.79
CA ASP A 118 -20.02 19.16 23.69
C ASP A 118 -21.22 19.29 24.63
N LEU A 119 -22.45 19.06 24.13
CA LEU A 119 -23.66 19.02 24.95
C LEU A 119 -23.58 17.92 26.00
N VAL A 120 -23.23 16.69 25.60
CA VAL A 120 -23.10 15.55 26.52
C VAL A 120 -22.02 15.83 27.57
N GLY A 121 -20.89 16.43 27.17
CA GLY A 121 -19.80 16.81 28.07
C GLY A 121 -20.15 17.92 29.07
N ALA A 122 -21.13 18.76 28.74
CA ALA A 122 -21.61 19.82 29.63
C ALA A 122 -22.59 19.32 30.73
N ILE A 123 -23.13 18.10 30.61
CA ILE A 123 -24.07 17.52 31.58
C ILE A 123 -23.32 17.03 32.82
N ARG A 124 -23.26 17.88 33.85
CA ARG A 124 -22.53 17.60 35.10
C ARG A 124 -23.01 16.37 35.87
N VAL A 125 -24.29 16.02 35.73
CA VAL A 125 -24.89 14.85 36.40
C VAL A 125 -24.56 13.52 35.73
N MET A 126 -23.88 13.53 34.58
CA MET A 126 -23.46 12.35 33.85
C MET A 126 -21.96 12.41 33.53
N PRO A 127 -21.07 12.32 34.55
CA PRO A 127 -19.62 12.28 34.33
C PRO A 127 -19.22 11.03 33.53
N ILE A 128 -17.98 11.01 33.02
CA ILE A 128 -17.46 9.93 32.15
C ILE A 128 -17.73 8.51 32.68
N ASP A 129 -17.56 8.26 33.98
CA ASP A 129 -17.84 6.97 34.60
C ASP A 129 -19.33 6.56 34.50
N THR A 130 -20.25 7.49 34.80
CA THR A 130 -21.69 7.27 34.66
C THR A 130 -22.08 7.11 33.20
N LEU A 131 -21.53 7.93 32.30
CA LEU A 131 -21.75 7.82 30.86
C LEU A 131 -21.37 6.43 30.35
N ILE A 132 -20.19 5.91 30.69
CA ILE A 132 -19.73 4.57 30.28
C ILE A 132 -20.66 3.49 30.84
N LYS A 133 -21.09 3.59 32.11
CA LYS A 133 -22.07 2.66 32.70
C LYS A 133 -23.41 2.69 31.97
N THR A 134 -23.89 3.88 31.61
CA THR A 134 -25.13 4.04 30.84
C THR A 134 -24.99 3.50 29.42
N VAL A 135 -23.84 3.71 28.74
CA VAL A 135 -23.52 3.09 27.44
C VAL A 135 -23.60 1.57 27.55
N ASN A 136 -22.99 0.97 28.58
CA ASN A 136 -23.03 -0.47 28.80
C ASN A 136 -24.48 -0.98 28.98
N GLN A 137 -25.30 -0.26 29.75
CA GLN A 137 -26.71 -0.60 29.90
C GLN A 137 -27.50 -0.52 28.59
N VAL A 138 -27.26 0.50 27.76
CA VAL A 138 -27.89 0.64 26.43
C VAL A 138 -27.49 -0.50 25.50
N ILE A 139 -26.23 -0.96 25.55
CA ILE A 139 -25.77 -2.06 24.70
C ILE A 139 -26.36 -3.40 25.15
N LYS A 140 -26.41 -3.65 26.47
CA LYS A 140 -26.99 -4.88 27.05
C LYS A 140 -28.49 -4.97 26.81
N ASN A 141 -29.21 -3.88 27.11
CA ASN A 141 -30.67 -3.81 27.06
C ASN A 141 -31.07 -2.60 26.22
N PRO A 142 -31.03 -2.70 24.88
CA PRO A 142 -31.35 -1.58 24.01
C PRO A 142 -32.83 -1.18 24.17
N PRO A 143 -33.13 0.10 24.47
CA PRO A 143 -34.50 0.57 24.53
C PRO A 143 -35.16 0.54 23.16
N ILE A 144 -36.49 0.52 23.14
CA ILE A 144 -37.28 0.52 21.89
C ILE A 144 -37.16 1.89 21.24
N ILE A 145 -36.81 1.92 19.95
CA ILE A 145 -36.67 3.15 19.17
C ILE A 145 -37.61 3.10 17.98
N ASN A 146 -38.42 4.16 17.82
CA ASN A 146 -39.37 4.30 16.73
C ASN A 146 -38.93 5.39 15.75
N GLY A 147 -39.29 5.25 14.47
CA GLY A 147 -39.12 6.32 13.47
C GLY A 147 -37.74 6.42 12.82
N VAL A 148 -36.84 5.45 13.03
CA VAL A 148 -35.49 5.52 12.46
C VAL A 148 -35.40 4.85 11.08
N LYS A 149 -34.49 5.35 10.24
CA LYS A 149 -34.17 4.78 8.91
C LYS A 149 -33.71 3.31 9.02
N LYS A 150 -33.95 2.53 7.95
CA LYS A 150 -33.69 1.07 7.89
C LYS A 150 -32.24 0.62 8.17
N ASN A 151 -31.24 1.51 8.15
CA ASN A 151 -29.83 1.18 8.31
C ASN A 151 -29.24 1.60 9.68
N PHE A 152 -30.07 1.95 10.65
CA PHE A 152 -29.59 2.42 11.96
C PHE A 152 -29.29 1.25 12.90
N SER A 153 -28.12 1.29 13.52
CA SER A 153 -27.77 0.45 14.66
C SER A 153 -27.51 1.31 15.88
N LEU A 154 -28.34 1.16 16.92
CA LEU A 154 -28.20 1.90 18.16
C LEU A 154 -26.84 1.66 18.81
N GLN A 155 -26.43 0.39 18.93
CA GLN A 155 -25.19 -0.01 19.57
C GLN A 155 -23.97 0.63 18.89
N VAL A 156 -23.94 0.64 17.55
CA VAL A 156 -22.88 1.30 16.78
C VAL A 156 -22.89 2.81 17.04
N SER A 157 -24.07 3.46 16.95
CA SER A 157 -24.17 4.91 17.12
C SER A 157 -23.76 5.39 18.52
N VAL A 158 -24.15 4.67 19.57
CA VAL A 158 -23.76 4.97 20.96
C VAL A 158 -22.26 4.79 21.17
N LEU A 159 -21.66 3.75 20.58
CA LEU A 159 -20.21 3.53 20.66
C LEU A 159 -19.42 4.54 19.83
N GLU A 160 -19.92 4.97 18.67
CA GLU A 160 -19.32 6.08 17.89
C GLU A 160 -19.31 7.35 18.72
N LEU A 161 -20.44 7.70 19.36
CA LEU A 161 -20.53 8.84 20.26
C LEU A 161 -19.52 8.73 21.41
N LEU A 162 -19.41 7.58 22.07
CA LEU A 162 -18.47 7.36 23.16
C LEU A 162 -17.00 7.48 22.70
N TYR A 163 -16.66 6.88 21.56
CA TYR A 163 -15.32 6.98 20.97
C TYR A 163 -14.94 8.43 20.72
N VAL A 164 -15.81 9.19 20.05
CA VAL A 164 -15.57 10.60 19.76
C VAL A 164 -15.50 11.43 21.04
N TYR A 165 -16.39 11.15 22.01
CA TYR A 165 -16.40 11.80 23.31
C TYR A 165 -15.04 11.67 24.01
N ILE A 166 -14.51 10.44 24.14
CA ILE A 166 -13.22 10.19 24.79
C ILE A 166 -12.07 10.86 24.03
N LYS A 167 -12.12 10.86 22.69
CA LYS A 167 -11.08 11.43 21.84
C LYS A 167 -11.00 12.96 21.91
N GLN A 168 -12.14 13.65 21.94
CA GLN A 168 -12.19 15.10 21.73
C GLN A 168 -12.41 15.91 23.01
N THR A 169 -13.08 15.35 24.01
CA THR A 169 -13.34 16.10 25.24
C THR A 169 -12.06 16.20 26.09
N ASN A 170 -11.90 17.32 26.79
CA ASN A 170 -10.73 17.58 27.63
C ASN A 170 -10.88 16.86 28.99
N ILE A 171 -10.83 15.53 28.95
CA ILE A 171 -10.88 14.67 30.13
C ILE A 171 -9.48 14.60 30.75
N THR A 172 -9.38 14.76 32.07
CA THR A 172 -8.10 14.63 32.77
C THR A 172 -7.68 13.16 32.84
N ALA A 173 -6.38 12.88 32.75
CA ALA A 173 -5.87 11.50 32.84
C ALA A 173 -6.30 10.78 34.12
N GLN A 174 -6.40 11.49 35.25
CA GLN A 174 -6.89 10.93 36.52
C GLN A 174 -8.34 10.44 36.41
N SER A 175 -9.24 11.25 35.85
CA SER A 175 -10.64 10.85 35.68
C SER A 175 -10.83 9.68 34.70
N LEU A 176 -9.92 9.52 33.72
CA LEU A 176 -9.88 8.33 32.87
C LEU A 176 -9.50 7.08 33.68
N VAL A 177 -8.43 7.16 34.47
CA VAL A 177 -7.99 6.03 35.31
C VAL A 177 -9.08 5.61 36.29
N GLU A 178 -9.79 6.57 36.89
CA GLU A 178 -10.91 6.31 37.81
C GLU A 178 -12.09 5.59 37.12
N CYS A 179 -12.37 5.89 35.84
CA CYS A 179 -13.44 5.23 35.09
C CYS A 179 -13.07 3.87 34.51
N TRP A 180 -11.85 3.35 34.77
CA TRP A 180 -11.41 2.05 34.27
C TRP A 180 -12.37 0.92 34.61
N SER A 181 -12.88 0.87 35.84
CA SER A 181 -13.79 -0.19 36.26
C SER A 181 -15.08 -0.22 35.44
N ALA A 182 -15.63 0.95 35.10
CA ALA A 182 -16.78 1.09 34.21
C ALA A 182 -16.43 0.67 32.78
N LEU A 183 -15.28 1.11 32.26
CA LEU A 183 -14.82 0.78 30.91
C LEU A 183 -14.55 -0.71 30.75
N LEU A 184 -13.85 -1.33 31.69
CA LEU A 184 -13.59 -2.76 31.71
C LEU A 184 -14.91 -3.55 31.76
N GLY A 185 -15.89 -3.08 32.54
CA GLY A 185 -17.25 -3.64 32.55
C GLY A 185 -17.88 -3.61 31.17
N LEU A 186 -17.92 -2.43 30.52
CA LEU A 186 -18.42 -2.25 29.16
C LEU A 186 -17.75 -3.20 28.16
N LEU A 187 -16.41 -3.28 28.18
CA LEU A 187 -15.65 -4.11 27.24
C LEU A 187 -15.90 -5.61 27.46
N ARG A 188 -15.86 -6.09 28.72
CA ARG A 188 -16.09 -7.51 29.05
C ARG A 188 -17.51 -7.95 28.73
N ASP A 189 -18.48 -7.10 29.06
CA ASP A 189 -19.89 -7.35 28.79
C ASP A 189 -20.18 -7.37 27.29
N SER A 190 -19.58 -6.45 26.53
CA SER A 190 -19.73 -6.44 25.07
C SER A 190 -19.10 -7.69 24.44
N LEU A 191 -17.95 -8.17 24.95
CA LEU A 191 -17.35 -9.42 24.49
C LEU A 191 -18.17 -10.67 24.86
N SER A 192 -18.79 -10.72 26.03
CA SER A 192 -19.61 -11.88 26.41
C SER A 192 -20.85 -12.01 25.52
N THR A 193 -21.41 -10.90 25.06
CA THR A 193 -22.50 -10.89 24.07
C THR A 193 -22.10 -11.43 22.69
N LEU A 194 -20.79 -11.51 22.39
CA LEU A 194 -20.26 -12.11 21.15
C LEU A 194 -20.14 -13.63 21.22
N SER A 195 -19.96 -14.22 22.41
CA SER A 195 -19.58 -15.63 22.60
C SER A 195 -20.76 -16.62 22.69
N ILE A 196 -22.01 -16.16 22.68
CA ILE A 196 -23.20 -16.99 23.00
C ILE A 196 -23.76 -17.79 21.79
N THR A 197 -23.08 -17.84 20.63
CA THR A 197 -23.61 -18.54 19.44
C THR A 197 -22.66 -19.56 18.82
N THR A 198 -22.24 -20.57 19.59
CA THR A 198 -21.64 -21.81 19.02
C THR A 198 -22.48 -23.07 19.25
N SER A 199 -23.68 -22.97 19.79
CA SER A 199 -24.57 -24.13 19.94
C SER A 199 -26.03 -23.77 19.78
N THR A 200 -26.66 -24.47 18.85
CA THR A 200 -28.11 -24.63 18.64
C THR A 200 -28.89 -23.39 18.17
N SER A 201 -29.40 -23.55 16.94
CA SER A 201 -30.41 -22.77 16.24
C SER A 201 -31.63 -22.38 17.07
N SER A 202 -32.12 -21.18 16.78
CA SER A 202 -33.46 -20.61 16.97
C SER A 202 -33.63 -19.53 18.06
N SER A 203 -34.18 -18.40 17.59
CA SER A 203 -34.67 -17.19 18.29
C SER A 203 -33.65 -16.07 18.59
N ASN A 204 -33.71 -15.03 17.74
CA ASN A 204 -33.44 -13.59 17.98
C ASN A 204 -32.61 -13.19 19.23
N LEU A 205 -31.32 -13.53 19.28
CA LEU A 205 -30.36 -12.88 20.18
C LEU A 205 -29.36 -12.03 19.38
N THR A 206 -29.23 -10.76 19.80
CA THR A 206 -28.48 -9.67 19.17
C THR A 206 -26.98 -9.91 19.19
N GLN A 207 -26.43 -10.48 18.11
CA GLN A 207 -24.98 -10.43 17.87
C GLN A 207 -24.54 -8.97 17.73
N LEU A 208 -23.55 -8.55 18.51
CA LEU A 208 -22.99 -7.19 18.41
C LEU A 208 -22.41 -7.00 16.98
N PRO A 209 -22.85 -5.96 16.24
CA PRO A 209 -22.40 -5.75 14.86
C PRO A 209 -20.86 -5.63 14.75
N ALA A 210 -20.28 -6.11 13.65
CA ALA A 210 -18.82 -5.99 13.42
C ALA A 210 -18.27 -4.55 13.61
N PRO A 211 -18.93 -3.48 13.12
CA PRO A 211 -18.47 -2.11 13.39
C PRO A 211 -18.38 -1.74 14.88
N ALA A 212 -19.26 -2.29 15.73
CA ALA A 212 -19.20 -2.05 17.17
C ALA A 212 -17.95 -2.70 17.80
N GLN A 213 -17.51 -3.85 17.30
CA GLN A 213 -16.26 -4.48 17.76
C GLN A 213 -15.03 -3.63 17.42
N PHE A 214 -15.01 -3.03 16.23
CA PHE A 214 -13.95 -2.11 15.82
C PHE A 214 -13.91 -0.85 16.71
N LEU A 215 -15.08 -0.32 17.05
CA LEU A 215 -15.21 0.82 17.95
C LEU A 215 -14.74 0.50 19.37
N LEU A 216 -15.02 -0.71 19.89
CA LEU A 216 -14.52 -1.12 21.22
C LEU A 216 -12.99 -1.16 21.26
N LEU A 217 -12.34 -1.69 20.21
CA LEU A 217 -10.88 -1.66 20.08
C LEU A 217 -10.34 -0.23 19.97
N ALA A 218 -11.02 0.63 19.20
CA ALA A 218 -10.65 2.04 19.05
C ALA A 218 -10.81 2.85 20.35
N ILE A 219 -11.89 2.61 21.10
CA ILE A 219 -12.12 3.20 22.43
C ILE A 219 -11.02 2.78 23.41
N LEU A 220 -10.67 1.48 23.42
CA LEU A 220 -9.59 0.98 24.27
C LEU A 220 -8.25 1.64 23.89
N ASN A 221 -7.94 1.75 22.61
CA ASN A 221 -6.73 2.42 22.16
C ASN A 221 -6.69 3.89 22.57
N GLU A 222 -7.76 4.65 22.33
CA GLU A 222 -7.81 6.06 22.71
C GLU A 222 -7.64 6.23 24.23
N TYR A 223 -8.31 5.39 25.02
CA TYR A 223 -8.14 5.36 26.48
C TYR A 223 -6.67 5.14 26.88
N VAL A 224 -6.00 4.13 26.31
CA VAL A 224 -4.60 3.78 26.62
C VAL A 224 -3.65 4.90 26.24
N GLN A 225 -3.80 5.48 25.04
CA GLN A 225 -2.96 6.59 24.54
C GLN A 225 -3.08 7.84 25.42
N ARG A 226 -4.31 8.20 25.84
CA ARG A 226 -4.51 9.38 26.70
C ARG A 226 -4.01 9.17 28.12
N CYS A 227 -4.05 7.94 28.62
CA CYS A 227 -3.45 7.59 29.91
C CYS A 227 -1.91 7.63 29.87
N SER A 228 -1.27 7.35 28.72
CA SER A 228 0.19 7.32 28.60
C SER A 228 0.84 8.69 28.33
N MET A 229 0.13 9.62 27.68
CA MET A 229 0.65 10.95 27.29
C MET A 229 0.92 11.94 28.46
N SER A 230 0.61 11.59 29.71
CA SER A 230 0.85 12.46 30.88
C SER A 230 2.32 12.40 31.33
N SER A 231 3.10 13.43 31.00
CA SER A 231 4.54 13.54 31.32
C SER A 231 4.87 13.57 32.82
N THR A 232 3.86 13.67 33.70
CA THR A 232 4.02 13.77 35.16
C THR A 232 3.69 12.47 35.90
N THR A 233 3.37 11.35 35.22
CA THR A 233 3.12 10.08 35.91
C THR A 233 3.41 8.87 35.01
N PRO A 234 4.58 8.21 35.14
CA PRO A 234 4.85 6.96 34.44
C PRO A 234 4.15 5.79 35.15
N SER A 235 2.82 5.74 35.10
CA SER A 235 2.06 4.55 35.52
C SER A 235 0.72 4.50 34.81
N ILE A 236 0.70 3.76 33.69
CA ILE A 236 -0.50 3.11 33.17
C ILE A 236 -0.99 2.20 34.29
N MET A 237 -1.88 2.72 35.14
CA MET A 237 -2.52 2.00 36.24
C MET A 237 -1.52 1.57 37.34
N GLN A 238 -1.72 2.02 38.58
CA GLN A 238 -0.83 1.65 39.70
C GLN A 238 -1.02 0.18 40.12
N GLU A 239 -2.20 -0.40 39.82
CA GLU A 239 -2.54 -1.76 40.23
C GLU A 239 -2.08 -2.81 39.21
N LYS A 240 -1.28 -3.79 39.68
CA LYS A 240 -0.90 -4.98 38.89
C LYS A 240 -2.10 -5.79 38.40
N LYS A 241 -3.26 -5.69 39.07
CA LYS A 241 -4.50 -6.32 38.64
C LYS A 241 -5.02 -5.67 37.36
N ASP A 242 -5.12 -4.34 37.36
CA ASP A 242 -5.66 -3.60 36.23
C ASP A 242 -4.80 -3.74 34.97
N ILE A 243 -3.48 -3.77 35.11
CA ILE A 243 -2.56 -4.05 33.99
C ILE A 243 -2.85 -5.44 33.38
N ARG A 244 -3.10 -6.47 34.21
CA ARG A 244 -3.43 -7.81 33.72
C ARG A 244 -4.80 -7.85 33.04
N ASP A 245 -5.79 -7.16 33.62
CA ASP A 245 -7.12 -7.04 33.03
C ASP A 245 -7.09 -6.28 31.69
N LEU A 246 -6.25 -5.24 31.59
CA LEU A 246 -5.99 -4.49 30.36
C LEU A 246 -5.36 -5.36 29.27
N GLN A 247 -4.37 -6.19 29.63
CA GLN A 247 -3.76 -7.14 28.70
C GLN A 247 -4.76 -8.21 28.24
N ASP A 248 -5.55 -8.77 29.15
CA ASP A 248 -6.57 -9.79 28.82
C ASP A 248 -7.63 -9.24 27.86
N ILE A 249 -8.16 -8.04 28.13
CA ILE A 249 -9.16 -7.43 27.25
C ILE A 249 -8.59 -7.02 25.89
N THR A 250 -7.35 -6.55 25.85
CA THR A 250 -6.64 -6.23 24.60
C THR A 250 -6.52 -7.47 23.72
N THR A 251 -6.02 -8.58 24.27
CA THR A 251 -5.90 -9.86 23.54
C THR A 251 -7.25 -10.27 22.94
N LYS A 252 -8.32 -10.27 23.75
CA LYS A 252 -9.65 -10.72 23.29
C LYS A 252 -10.26 -9.84 22.21
N LEU A 253 -10.11 -8.51 22.30
CA LEU A 253 -10.61 -7.59 21.27
C LEU A 253 -9.84 -7.72 19.96
N VAL A 254 -8.51 -7.89 20.05
CA VAL A 254 -7.66 -8.14 18.88
C VAL A 254 -8.00 -9.49 18.23
N GLU A 255 -8.20 -10.55 19.01
CA GLU A 255 -8.65 -11.86 18.52
C GLU A 255 -10.02 -11.77 17.82
N SER A 256 -10.97 -11.03 18.40
CA SER A 256 -12.29 -10.81 17.79
C SER A 256 -12.19 -10.10 16.43
N CYS A 257 -11.38 -9.04 16.33
CA CYS A 257 -11.13 -8.35 15.07
C CYS A 257 -10.36 -9.24 14.08
N SER A 258 -9.41 -10.05 14.56
CA SER A 258 -8.67 -11.03 13.76
C SER A 258 -9.58 -12.10 13.16
N THR A 259 -10.59 -12.57 13.92
CA THR A 259 -11.60 -13.50 13.42
C THR A 259 -12.45 -12.87 12.30
N ILE A 260 -12.85 -11.60 12.44
CA ILE A 260 -13.58 -10.90 11.36
C ILE A 260 -12.67 -10.70 10.14
N ALA A 261 -11.40 -10.32 10.35
CA ALA A 261 -10.43 -10.20 9.27
C ALA A 261 -10.26 -11.53 8.50
N GLY A 262 -10.33 -12.67 9.18
CA GLY A 262 -10.29 -14.01 8.58
C GLY A 262 -11.61 -14.53 7.99
N ALA A 263 -12.72 -13.77 8.04
CA ALA A 263 -14.05 -14.26 7.66
C ALA A 263 -14.20 -14.62 6.16
N CYS A 264 -13.33 -14.10 5.30
CA CYS A 264 -13.29 -14.45 3.87
C CYS A 264 -12.28 -15.56 3.55
N LEU A 265 -11.77 -16.28 4.56
CA LEU A 265 -10.81 -17.37 4.38
C LEU A 265 -11.47 -18.75 4.50
N GLU A 266 -11.03 -19.68 3.66
CA GLU A 266 -11.45 -21.09 3.69
C GLU A 266 -10.27 -22.03 3.80
N GLN A 267 -10.51 -23.20 4.41
CA GLN A 267 -9.52 -24.27 4.44
C GLN A 267 -9.39 -24.90 3.05
N THR A 268 -8.18 -24.86 2.50
CA THR A 268 -7.86 -25.36 1.15
C THR A 268 -8.14 -26.85 0.96
N THR A 269 -7.94 -27.68 2.00
CA THR A 269 -8.28 -29.11 2.01
C THR A 269 -8.47 -29.62 3.44
N TRP A 270 -9.20 -30.72 3.63
CA TRP A 270 -9.34 -31.37 4.95
C TRP A 270 -8.01 -31.94 5.50
N LEU A 271 -7.04 -32.23 4.62
CA LEU A 271 -5.70 -32.74 4.97
C LEU A 271 -4.67 -31.64 5.26
N ARG A 272 -4.80 -30.45 4.66
CA ARG A 272 -3.95 -29.29 4.96
C ARG A 272 -4.77 -28.15 5.55
N ARG A 273 -4.49 -27.82 6.81
CA ARG A 273 -4.99 -26.65 7.54
C ARG A 273 -4.42 -25.32 7.00
N ASN A 274 -4.29 -25.17 5.69
CA ASN A 274 -3.88 -23.90 5.07
C ASN A 274 -5.13 -23.14 4.65
N LEU A 275 -5.16 -21.84 4.94
CA LEU A 275 -6.23 -20.93 4.56
C LEU A 275 -5.97 -20.32 3.17
N ALA A 276 -7.03 -20.13 2.39
CA ALA A 276 -7.04 -19.41 1.12
C ALA A 276 -8.23 -18.45 1.05
N VAL A 277 -8.11 -17.41 0.22
CA VAL A 277 -9.14 -16.37 0.10
C VAL A 277 -10.29 -16.83 -0.78
N ARG A 278 -11.52 -16.63 -0.30
CA ARG A 278 -12.77 -16.84 -1.04
C ARG A 278 -13.03 -15.70 -2.03
N GLU A 279 -12.76 -15.93 -3.32
CA GLU A 279 -12.96 -14.91 -4.36
C GLU A 279 -14.42 -14.59 -4.67
N ASP A 280 -15.35 -15.50 -4.33
CA ASP A 280 -16.79 -15.33 -4.48
C ASP A 280 -17.37 -14.34 -3.46
N VAL A 281 -16.71 -14.15 -2.32
CA VAL A 281 -17.19 -13.33 -1.20
C VAL A 281 -16.60 -11.90 -1.22
N LEU A 282 -15.48 -11.69 -1.91
CA LEU A 282 -14.83 -10.38 -2.03
C LEU A 282 -15.64 -9.33 -2.82
N MET A 283 -16.66 -9.76 -3.58
CA MET A 283 -17.64 -8.89 -4.23
C MET A 283 -19.00 -8.97 -3.54
N SER A 284 -19.12 -8.33 -2.39
CA SER A 284 -20.39 -7.73 -2.00
C SER A 284 -20.13 -6.25 -1.77
N PRO A 285 -20.32 -5.38 -2.78
CA PRO A 285 -20.40 -3.96 -2.51
C PRO A 285 -21.53 -3.79 -1.49
N VAL A 286 -21.25 -3.08 -0.40
CA VAL A 286 -22.27 -2.52 0.50
C VAL A 286 -23.11 -1.56 -0.35
N SER A 287 -24.03 -2.13 -1.11
CA SER A 287 -25.00 -1.46 -1.94
C SER A 287 -26.31 -1.55 -1.19
N VAL A 288 -26.84 -0.38 -0.89
CA VAL A 288 -28.18 -0.19 -0.32
C VAL A 288 -29.15 -0.89 -1.26
N SER A 289 -29.71 -2.01 -0.82
CA SER A 289 -30.71 -2.75 -1.57
C SER A 289 -32.03 -1.97 -1.55
N GLU A 290 -32.25 -1.18 -2.60
CA GLU A 290 -33.58 -0.71 -2.97
C GLU A 290 -34.42 -1.89 -3.46
N ASN A 291 -35.09 -2.57 -2.53
CA ASN A 291 -36.11 -3.55 -2.89
C ASN A 291 -37.40 -2.83 -3.32
N LYS A 292 -37.60 -2.70 -4.63
CA LYS A 292 -38.91 -2.43 -5.23
C LYS A 292 -39.81 -3.64 -5.00
N SER A 293 -40.81 -3.46 -4.16
CA SER A 293 -41.92 -4.39 -3.98
C SER A 293 -42.88 -4.32 -5.15
N THR A 294 -43.07 -5.43 -5.87
CA THR A 294 -44.28 -5.63 -6.70
C THR A 294 -44.86 -7.02 -6.47
N SER A 295 -46.08 -6.96 -5.94
CA SER A 295 -47.16 -7.94 -5.79
C SER A 295 -47.13 -9.24 -6.63
N SER A 296 -47.51 -10.29 -5.91
CA SER A 296 -48.07 -11.59 -6.29
C SER A 296 -49.02 -11.64 -7.50
N SER A 297 -48.91 -12.72 -8.29
CA SER A 297 -50.07 -13.44 -8.86
C SER A 297 -49.73 -14.90 -9.21
N LEU A 298 -50.51 -15.84 -8.67
CA LEU A 298 -50.56 -17.26 -9.04
C LEU A 298 -51.19 -17.44 -10.44
N SER A 299 -50.71 -18.41 -11.22
CA SER A 299 -51.58 -19.40 -11.91
C SER A 299 -50.78 -20.54 -12.55
N SER A 300 -51.34 -21.73 -12.40
CA SER A 300 -50.90 -23.08 -12.77
C SER A 300 -51.26 -23.51 -14.20
N SER A 301 -50.46 -24.39 -14.84
CA SER A 301 -50.96 -25.54 -15.64
C SER A 301 -49.83 -26.48 -16.17
N THR A 302 -49.77 -27.66 -15.55
CA THR A 302 -49.69 -29.05 -16.07
C THR A 302 -48.96 -29.41 -17.40
N LEU A 303 -48.00 -30.36 -17.34
CA LEU A 303 -47.80 -31.54 -18.23
C LEU A 303 -46.75 -32.52 -17.60
N PRO A 304 -46.80 -33.87 -17.83
CA PRO A 304 -46.01 -34.91 -17.13
C PRO A 304 -44.68 -35.30 -17.82
N PRO A 305 -43.79 -36.14 -17.19
CA PRO A 305 -42.34 -36.10 -17.38
C PRO A 305 -41.74 -37.18 -18.33
N PRO A 306 -40.51 -37.00 -18.85
CA PRO A 306 -39.69 -38.08 -19.42
C PRO A 306 -38.63 -38.63 -18.43
N PRO A 307 -38.08 -39.85 -18.66
CA PRO A 307 -37.36 -40.67 -17.68
C PRO A 307 -35.93 -40.17 -17.32
N PRO A 308 -35.33 -40.66 -16.21
CA PRO A 308 -34.15 -40.05 -15.62
C PRO A 308 -32.85 -40.41 -16.35
N PRO A 309 -31.95 -39.46 -16.62
CA PRO A 309 -30.54 -39.76 -16.82
C PRO A 309 -29.84 -39.98 -15.46
N LEU A 310 -28.88 -40.90 -15.44
CA LEU A 310 -28.08 -41.31 -14.29
C LEU A 310 -27.51 -40.14 -13.45
N PRO A 311 -27.31 -40.31 -12.13
CA PRO A 311 -26.85 -39.22 -11.28
C PRO A 311 -25.41 -38.80 -11.63
N PRO A 312 -25.14 -37.52 -11.93
CA PRO A 312 -23.79 -36.98 -11.86
C PRO A 312 -23.35 -36.91 -10.38
N PRO A 313 -22.03 -36.93 -10.10
CA PRO A 313 -21.51 -37.00 -8.74
C PRO A 313 -21.98 -35.79 -7.91
N LEU A 314 -22.28 -36.04 -6.64
CA LEU A 314 -22.71 -35.07 -5.63
C LEU A 314 -21.76 -33.87 -5.55
N LEU A 315 -21.96 -32.87 -6.40
CA LEU A 315 -21.59 -31.49 -6.14
C LEU A 315 -22.70 -30.92 -5.30
N THR A 316 -22.48 -30.85 -3.99
CA THR A 316 -23.28 -30.04 -3.09
C THR A 316 -23.22 -28.59 -3.55
N THR A 317 -24.11 -28.18 -4.44
CA THR A 317 -24.41 -26.77 -4.68
C THR A 317 -25.20 -26.28 -3.47
N THR A 318 -24.48 -26.04 -2.37
CA THR A 318 -25.00 -25.26 -1.26
C THR A 318 -25.24 -23.85 -1.78
N THR A 319 -26.47 -23.38 -1.69
CA THR A 319 -26.84 -21.97 -1.89
C THR A 319 -25.91 -21.11 -1.03
N ILE A 320 -24.99 -20.37 -1.65
CA ILE A 320 -23.93 -19.61 -0.97
C ILE A 320 -24.56 -18.38 -0.33
N THR A 321 -25.04 -18.50 0.90
CA THR A 321 -25.12 -17.35 1.80
C THR A 321 -23.68 -16.99 2.19
N PRO A 322 -23.20 -15.75 1.97
CA PRO A 322 -21.85 -15.36 2.36
C PRO A 322 -21.66 -15.60 3.85
N PRO A 323 -20.46 -16.02 4.30
CA PRO A 323 -20.20 -16.27 5.71
C PRO A 323 -20.46 -14.98 6.53
N PRO A 324 -20.91 -15.12 7.80
CA PRO A 324 -21.20 -13.98 8.65
C PRO A 324 -19.97 -13.08 8.76
N ASN A 325 -20.17 -11.76 8.71
CA ASN A 325 -19.13 -10.71 8.80
C ASN A 325 -18.12 -10.62 7.65
N SER A 326 -18.24 -11.42 6.59
CA SER A 326 -17.34 -11.33 5.42
C SER A 326 -17.29 -9.94 4.77
N ALA A 327 -18.42 -9.22 4.72
CA ALA A 327 -18.49 -7.84 4.23
C ALA A 327 -17.70 -6.82 5.08
N TYR A 328 -17.24 -7.21 6.28
CA TYR A 328 -16.47 -6.40 7.22
C TYR A 328 -15.00 -6.82 7.35
N SER A 329 -14.56 -7.83 6.59
CA SER A 329 -13.20 -8.39 6.68
C SER A 329 -12.12 -7.36 6.37
N VAL A 330 -12.26 -6.62 5.26
CA VAL A 330 -11.32 -5.55 4.86
C VAL A 330 -11.29 -4.45 5.91
N GLN A 331 -12.46 -4.07 6.44
CA GLN A 331 -12.55 -3.03 7.46
C GLN A 331 -11.82 -3.45 8.75
N ALA A 332 -11.95 -4.70 9.17
CA ALA A 332 -11.22 -5.23 10.32
C ALA A 332 -9.70 -5.16 10.11
N GLN A 333 -9.21 -5.51 8.92
CA GLN A 333 -7.78 -5.46 8.59
C GLN A 333 -7.22 -4.04 8.67
N ILE A 334 -7.94 -3.05 8.13
CA ILE A 334 -7.51 -1.65 8.16
C ILE A 334 -7.52 -1.10 9.60
N VAL A 335 -8.57 -1.40 10.39
CA VAL A 335 -8.64 -1.01 11.81
C VAL A 335 -7.45 -1.60 12.60
N LEU A 336 -7.13 -2.87 12.36
CA LEU A 336 -5.94 -3.50 12.95
C LEU A 336 -4.65 -2.82 12.49
N ALA A 337 -4.54 -2.46 11.22
CA ALA A 337 -3.36 -1.79 10.65
C ALA A 337 -3.06 -0.44 11.33
N GLU A 338 -4.12 0.32 11.66
CA GLU A 338 -4.00 1.63 12.30
C GLU A 338 -3.72 1.54 13.81
N ILE A 339 -4.36 0.61 14.53
CA ILE A 339 -4.38 0.61 16.00
C ILE A 339 -3.37 -0.35 16.64
N LEU A 340 -3.12 -1.51 16.03
CA LEU A 340 -2.57 -2.64 16.76
C LEU A 340 -1.15 -2.39 17.28
N ALA A 341 -0.25 -1.91 16.43
CA ALA A 341 1.16 -1.74 16.78
C ALA A 341 1.38 -0.73 17.94
N PRO A 342 0.85 0.51 17.88
CA PRO A 342 1.01 1.46 18.98
C PRO A 342 0.27 1.04 20.25
N LEU A 343 -0.86 0.33 20.14
CA LEU A 343 -1.57 -0.22 21.30
C LEU A 343 -0.71 -1.26 22.03
N LEU A 344 -0.11 -2.19 21.29
CA LEU A 344 0.72 -3.25 21.87
C LEU A 344 1.98 -2.70 22.53
N ASP A 345 2.60 -1.67 21.95
CA ASP A 345 3.80 -1.04 22.51
C ASP A 345 3.53 -0.44 23.89
N ILE A 346 2.38 0.21 24.07
CA ILE A 346 2.00 0.81 25.35
C ILE A 346 1.54 -0.24 26.37
N VAL A 347 0.70 -1.21 25.95
CA VAL A 347 0.13 -2.22 26.85
C VAL A 347 1.17 -3.28 27.28
N TYR A 348 2.12 -3.60 26.41
CA TYR A 348 3.12 -4.65 26.62
C TYR A 348 4.57 -4.15 26.61
N GLY A 349 4.81 -2.84 26.71
CA GLY A 349 6.16 -2.24 26.67
C GLY A 349 7.15 -2.77 27.71
N ALA A 350 6.65 -3.42 28.78
CA ALA A 350 7.48 -4.15 29.74
C ALA A 350 8.11 -5.42 29.12
N VAL A 351 9.41 -5.61 29.35
CA VAL A 351 10.24 -6.68 28.76
C VAL A 351 9.65 -8.09 28.96
N ASP A 352 9.01 -8.35 30.10
CA ASP A 352 8.58 -9.69 30.53
C ASP A 352 7.30 -10.19 29.83
N ASN A 353 6.58 -9.34 29.09
CA ASN A 353 5.30 -9.72 28.45
C ASN A 353 5.37 -9.93 26.93
N LYS A 354 6.59 -9.94 26.35
CA LYS A 354 6.80 -10.02 24.89
C LYS A 354 6.35 -11.34 24.27
N GLU A 355 6.37 -12.46 24.99
CA GLU A 355 5.94 -13.78 24.47
C GLU A 355 4.44 -13.82 24.17
N ARG A 356 3.60 -13.21 25.03
CA ARG A 356 2.15 -13.13 24.81
C ARG A 356 1.82 -12.38 23.52
N VAL A 357 2.56 -11.30 23.26
CA VAL A 357 2.41 -10.52 22.02
C VAL A 357 2.79 -11.37 20.80
N ILE A 358 3.89 -12.14 20.88
CA ILE A 358 4.28 -13.03 19.79
C ILE A 358 3.18 -14.06 19.50
N THR A 359 2.58 -14.70 20.52
CA THR A 359 1.48 -15.66 20.32
C THR A 359 0.27 -15.02 19.66
N LEU A 360 -0.17 -13.86 20.16
CA LEU A 360 -1.28 -13.10 19.60
C LEU A 360 -1.03 -12.74 18.13
N LEU A 361 0.15 -12.20 17.82
CA LEU A 361 0.52 -11.82 16.46
C LEU A 361 0.69 -13.03 15.54
N THR A 362 1.19 -14.17 16.03
CA THR A 362 1.29 -15.41 15.23
C THR A 362 -0.10 -15.88 14.79
N ASN A 363 -1.08 -15.85 15.70
CA ASN A 363 -2.47 -16.19 15.37
C ASN A 363 -3.07 -15.19 14.36
N LEU A 364 -2.74 -13.91 14.50
CA LEU A 364 -3.18 -12.88 13.57
C LEU A 364 -2.55 -13.05 12.17
N MET A 365 -1.25 -13.35 12.10
CA MET A 365 -0.53 -13.61 10.84
C MET A 365 -1.13 -14.79 10.08
N TYR A 366 -1.57 -15.84 10.77
CA TYR A 366 -2.28 -16.97 10.15
C TYR A 366 -3.55 -16.54 9.38
N ASN A 367 -4.25 -15.50 9.84
CA ASN A 367 -5.42 -14.91 9.18
C ASN A 367 -5.07 -13.82 8.15
N ILE A 368 -3.83 -13.35 8.09
CA ILE A 368 -3.41 -12.26 7.19
C ILE A 368 -2.66 -12.79 5.98
N THR A 369 -1.70 -13.69 6.21
CA THR A 369 -0.80 -14.22 5.18
C THR A 369 -1.53 -14.74 3.93
N PRO A 370 -2.70 -15.40 4.02
CA PRO A 370 -3.45 -15.82 2.83
C PRO A 370 -3.85 -14.66 1.89
N TYR A 371 -4.21 -13.49 2.45
CA TYR A 371 -4.54 -12.31 1.64
C TYR A 371 -3.30 -11.76 0.94
N LEU A 372 -2.11 -11.87 1.53
CA LEU A 372 -0.86 -11.42 0.92
C LEU A 372 -0.31 -12.40 -0.12
N ARG A 373 -0.77 -13.65 -0.12
CA ARG A 373 -0.48 -14.65 -1.16
C ARG A 373 -1.44 -14.58 -2.35
N ASN A 374 -2.59 -13.91 -2.19
CA ASN A 374 -3.58 -13.81 -3.25
C ASN A 374 -3.39 -12.49 -4.05
N HIS A 375 -2.93 -12.62 -5.30
CA HIS A 375 -2.63 -11.50 -6.19
C HIS A 375 -3.76 -11.22 -7.19
N THR A 376 -5.01 -11.53 -6.85
CA THR A 376 -6.17 -11.20 -7.70
C THR A 376 -6.64 -9.76 -7.49
N ILE A 377 -7.26 -9.20 -8.52
CA ILE A 377 -7.78 -7.83 -8.51
C ILE A 377 -8.85 -7.64 -7.42
N LYS A 378 -9.70 -8.65 -7.17
CA LYS A 378 -10.74 -8.60 -6.14
C LYS A 378 -10.17 -8.47 -4.73
N ASN A 379 -8.95 -8.98 -4.51
CA ASN A 379 -8.30 -9.00 -3.21
C ASN A 379 -7.50 -7.73 -2.91
N ILE A 380 -7.36 -6.80 -3.86
CA ILE A 380 -6.56 -5.57 -3.73
C ILE A 380 -6.82 -4.82 -2.41
N PRO A 381 -8.08 -4.56 -1.98
CA PRO A 381 -8.32 -3.84 -0.73
C PRO A 381 -7.75 -4.55 0.50
N SER A 382 -7.90 -5.88 0.57
CA SER A 382 -7.35 -6.69 1.65
C SER A 382 -5.82 -6.72 1.60
N PHE A 383 -5.25 -6.87 0.40
CA PHE A 383 -3.80 -6.89 0.20
C PHE A 383 -3.15 -5.60 0.69
N ILE A 384 -3.73 -4.43 0.38
CA ILE A 384 -3.25 -3.12 0.85
C ILE A 384 -3.34 -3.03 2.37
N ALA A 385 -4.50 -3.37 2.95
CA ALA A 385 -4.72 -3.30 4.40
C ALA A 385 -3.75 -4.20 5.18
N CYS A 386 -3.56 -5.43 4.72
CA CYS A 386 -2.61 -6.38 5.30
C CYS A 386 -1.15 -5.92 5.15
N SER A 387 -0.79 -5.31 4.01
CA SER A 387 0.55 -4.74 3.81
C SER A 387 0.82 -3.59 4.77
N GLN A 388 -0.16 -2.68 4.96
CA GLN A 388 -0.08 -1.60 5.94
C GLN A 388 0.07 -2.13 7.37
N LEU A 389 -0.67 -3.18 7.73
CA LEU A 389 -0.59 -3.80 9.06
C LEU A 389 0.79 -4.38 9.35
N ILE A 390 1.37 -5.14 8.43
CA ILE A 390 2.74 -5.67 8.61
C ILE A 390 3.75 -4.54 8.66
N SER A 391 3.61 -3.50 7.82
CA SER A 391 4.47 -2.33 7.85
C SER A 391 4.48 -1.68 9.24
N SER A 392 3.29 -1.46 9.82
CA SER A 392 3.12 -0.90 11.17
C SER A 392 3.75 -1.79 12.25
N LEU A 393 3.51 -3.11 12.20
CA LEU A 393 4.09 -4.07 13.16
C LEU A 393 5.62 -4.19 13.04
N SER A 394 6.16 -4.09 11.82
CA SER A 394 7.58 -4.32 11.53
C SER A 394 8.52 -3.31 12.16
N GLY A 395 8.03 -2.10 12.47
CA GLY A 395 8.80 -1.07 13.19
C GLY A 395 9.15 -1.46 14.63
N TYR A 396 8.47 -2.45 15.21
CA TYR A 396 8.66 -2.88 16.60
C TYR A 396 9.43 -4.21 16.65
N GLN A 397 10.69 -4.16 17.10
CA GLN A 397 11.61 -5.32 17.04
C GLN A 397 11.09 -6.59 17.74
N TYR A 398 10.34 -6.44 18.83
CA TYR A 398 9.83 -7.59 19.58
C TYR A 398 8.75 -8.38 18.79
N THR A 399 8.12 -7.77 17.78
CA THR A 399 7.11 -8.44 16.94
C THR A 399 7.74 -9.35 15.89
N ARG A 400 9.01 -9.14 15.54
CA ARG A 400 9.72 -9.80 14.42
C ARG A 400 9.54 -11.31 14.35
N LYS A 401 9.58 -11.99 15.50
CA LYS A 401 9.44 -13.46 15.56
C LYS A 401 8.10 -13.96 15.00
N SER A 402 7.05 -13.14 15.03
CA SER A 402 5.70 -13.51 14.58
C SER A 402 5.50 -13.43 13.05
N TRP A 403 6.23 -12.56 12.35
CA TRP A 403 6.00 -12.30 10.92
C TRP A 403 7.19 -12.58 10.01
N ARG A 404 8.43 -12.63 10.54
CA ARG A 404 9.65 -12.73 9.73
C ARG A 404 9.63 -13.89 8.73
N LYS A 405 9.22 -15.08 9.17
CA LYS A 405 9.19 -16.27 8.30
C LYS A 405 8.21 -16.07 7.15
N ASP A 406 6.98 -15.69 7.47
CA ASP A 406 5.93 -15.49 6.46
C ASP A 406 6.30 -14.40 5.46
N VAL A 407 6.88 -13.29 5.93
CA VAL A 407 7.33 -12.18 5.07
C VAL A 407 8.50 -12.60 4.19
N LEU A 408 9.46 -13.37 4.70
CA LEU A 408 10.55 -13.90 3.86
C LEU A 408 10.02 -14.86 2.79
N ASP A 409 9.06 -15.72 3.15
CA ASP A 409 8.42 -16.64 2.21
C ASP A 409 7.61 -15.87 1.14
N LEU A 410 6.94 -14.78 1.53
CA LEU A 410 6.24 -13.87 0.59
C LEU A 410 7.22 -13.15 -0.32
N LEU A 411 8.32 -12.60 0.21
CA LEU A 411 9.35 -11.92 -0.57
C LEU A 411 9.95 -12.88 -1.61
N LEU A 412 10.15 -14.15 -1.26
CA LEU A 412 10.69 -15.17 -2.16
C LEU A 412 9.65 -15.78 -3.12
N ASP A 413 8.36 -15.45 -2.97
CA ASP A 413 7.28 -15.99 -3.81
C ASP A 413 7.32 -15.44 -5.23
N SER A 414 7.13 -16.27 -6.24
CA SER A 414 7.25 -15.91 -7.66
C SER A 414 6.35 -14.74 -8.07
N SER A 415 5.17 -14.62 -7.47
CA SER A 415 4.19 -13.56 -7.73
C SER A 415 4.37 -12.32 -6.85
N PHE A 416 5.44 -12.23 -6.04
CA PHE A 416 5.64 -11.14 -5.08
C PHE A 416 5.39 -9.75 -5.68
N PHE A 417 5.94 -9.49 -6.87
CA PHE A 417 5.82 -8.20 -7.54
C PHE A 417 4.49 -7.95 -8.27
N GLN A 418 3.58 -8.91 -8.29
CA GLN A 418 2.20 -8.72 -8.71
C GLN A 418 1.47 -8.03 -7.55
N MET A 419 1.64 -6.72 -7.41
CA MET A 419 0.99 -5.94 -6.36
C MET A 419 0.56 -4.56 -6.86
N PRO A 420 -0.43 -3.92 -6.21
CA PRO A 420 -0.75 -2.51 -6.42
C PRO A 420 0.45 -1.61 -6.10
N VAL A 421 0.58 -0.48 -6.81
CA VAL A 421 1.70 0.46 -6.63
C VAL A 421 1.74 1.07 -5.23
N GLU A 422 0.57 1.26 -4.63
CA GLU A 422 0.41 1.81 -3.28
C GLU A 422 1.11 0.93 -2.23
N CYS A 423 1.14 -0.39 -2.46
CA CYS A 423 1.76 -1.35 -1.56
C CYS A 423 3.29 -1.25 -1.50
N ILE A 424 3.94 -0.71 -2.55
CA ILE A 424 5.41 -0.60 -2.59
C ILE A 424 5.92 0.17 -1.37
N SER A 425 5.26 1.26 -1.01
CA SER A 425 5.66 2.10 0.13
C SER A 425 5.70 1.31 1.45
N TYR A 426 4.71 0.44 1.68
CA TYR A 426 4.67 -0.46 2.83
C TYR A 426 5.74 -1.55 2.72
N TRP A 427 5.89 -2.17 1.55
CA TRP A 427 6.87 -3.23 1.34
C TRP A 427 8.32 -2.75 1.42
N LYS A 428 8.61 -1.49 1.09
CA LYS A 428 9.93 -0.88 1.35
C LYS A 428 10.27 -0.91 2.83
N ILE A 429 9.33 -0.46 3.68
CA ILE A 429 9.50 -0.46 5.15
C ILE A 429 9.64 -1.89 5.68
N ILE A 430 8.78 -2.81 5.21
CA ILE A 430 8.79 -4.21 5.66
C ILE A 430 10.11 -4.90 5.29
N VAL A 431 10.58 -4.75 4.06
CA VAL A 431 11.81 -5.40 3.57
C VAL A 431 13.05 -4.79 4.22
N ASP A 432 13.08 -3.47 4.40
CA ASP A 432 14.17 -2.84 5.15
C ASP A 432 14.23 -3.37 6.59
N ASN A 433 13.12 -3.35 7.32
CA ASN A 433 13.05 -3.93 8.66
C ASN A 433 13.40 -5.43 8.66
N LEU A 434 12.99 -6.20 7.63
CA LEU A 434 13.35 -7.61 7.49
C LEU A 434 14.87 -7.81 7.37
N MET A 435 15.58 -6.93 6.65
CA MET A 435 17.00 -7.12 6.35
C MET A 435 17.91 -6.48 7.41
N THR A 436 17.57 -5.28 7.90
CA THR A 436 18.41 -4.46 8.77
C THR A 436 18.58 -5.06 10.17
N HIS A 437 17.54 -5.70 10.71
CA HIS A 437 17.57 -6.26 12.05
C HIS A 437 18.10 -7.70 12.12
N ASP A 438 18.58 -8.28 11.02
CA ASP A 438 19.26 -9.57 11.02
C ASP A 438 20.21 -9.76 9.82
N THR A 439 21.51 -9.63 10.08
CA THR A 439 22.57 -9.80 9.07
C THR A 439 22.60 -11.19 8.40
N THR A 440 21.92 -12.20 8.96
CA THR A 440 21.85 -13.53 8.33
C THR A 440 20.88 -13.59 7.15
N THR A 441 19.83 -12.76 7.13
CA THR A 441 18.83 -12.75 6.04
C THR A 441 19.42 -12.36 4.70
N PHE A 442 20.11 -11.23 4.67
CA PHE A 442 20.75 -10.71 3.48
C PHE A 442 21.80 -11.69 2.94
N ARG A 443 22.58 -12.30 3.86
CA ARG A 443 23.55 -13.34 3.50
C ARG A 443 22.88 -14.60 2.97
N ASP A 444 21.75 -15.04 3.52
CA ASP A 444 20.99 -16.17 2.98
C ASP A 444 20.49 -15.88 1.56
N LEU A 445 19.98 -14.66 1.30
CA LEU A 445 19.60 -14.22 -0.05
C LEU A 445 20.78 -14.29 -1.03
N MET A 446 21.95 -13.78 -0.64
CA MET A 446 23.17 -13.85 -1.45
C MET A 446 23.61 -15.29 -1.70
N ASN A 447 23.53 -16.16 -0.70
CA ASN A 447 23.85 -17.58 -0.82
C ASN A 447 22.88 -18.31 -1.78
N ARG A 448 21.59 -17.94 -1.80
CA ARG A 448 20.61 -18.48 -2.75
C ARG A 448 20.89 -18.10 -4.20
N ILE A 449 21.33 -16.87 -4.43
CA ILE A 449 21.80 -16.44 -5.77
C ILE A 449 23.00 -17.28 -6.20
N SER A 450 23.92 -17.52 -5.27
CA SER A 450 25.13 -18.32 -5.49
C SER A 450 24.82 -19.80 -5.78
N SER A 451 23.92 -20.41 -5.02
CA SER A 451 23.60 -21.83 -5.15
C SER A 451 22.79 -22.15 -6.41
N SER A 452 22.10 -21.16 -6.99
CA SER A 452 21.46 -21.30 -8.30
C SER A 452 22.44 -21.56 -9.45
N ILE A 453 23.75 -21.33 -9.26
CA ILE A 453 24.83 -21.73 -10.20
C ILE A 453 25.20 -23.20 -10.08
N SER A 454 25.18 -23.77 -8.87
CA SER A 454 25.90 -25.01 -8.56
C SER A 454 25.05 -26.28 -8.75
N GLN A 455 23.74 -26.15 -8.94
CA GLN A 455 22.88 -27.32 -9.20
C GLN A 455 23.06 -27.94 -10.59
N SER A 456 23.89 -27.36 -11.46
CA SER A 456 24.33 -28.01 -12.70
C SER A 456 25.20 -29.26 -12.46
N SER A 457 25.59 -29.54 -11.21
CA SER A 457 26.43 -30.67 -10.82
C SER A 457 25.68 -31.62 -9.89
N GLY A 458 24.61 -32.27 -10.37
CA GLY A 458 24.42 -33.69 -10.06
C GLY A 458 23.14 -34.20 -9.37
N ILE A 459 22.09 -33.42 -9.09
CA ILE A 459 20.90 -34.02 -8.40
C ILE A 459 19.51 -33.50 -8.80
N SER A 460 19.38 -32.57 -9.76
CA SER A 460 18.07 -32.24 -10.33
C SER A 460 17.89 -32.87 -11.72
N LEU A 461 17.36 -34.08 -11.78
CA LEU A 461 17.02 -34.77 -13.04
C LEU A 461 15.71 -34.27 -13.68
N PHE A 462 15.00 -33.34 -13.03
CA PHE A 462 13.62 -32.97 -13.39
C PHE A 462 13.35 -31.45 -13.48
N SER A 463 14.29 -30.55 -13.14
CA SER A 463 14.15 -29.11 -13.44
C SER A 463 14.67 -28.79 -14.83
N SER A 464 13.93 -27.98 -15.59
CA SER A 464 14.43 -27.46 -16.87
C SER A 464 15.46 -26.36 -16.62
N ARG A 465 16.48 -26.28 -17.48
CA ARG A 465 17.51 -25.23 -17.43
C ARG A 465 16.90 -23.81 -17.55
N GLU A 466 15.80 -23.69 -18.29
CA GLU A 466 15.02 -22.45 -18.41
C GLU A 466 14.46 -21.99 -17.05
N GLN A 467 13.93 -22.93 -16.25
CA GLN A 467 13.35 -22.64 -14.94
C GLN A 467 14.42 -22.16 -13.94
N GLU A 468 15.64 -22.69 -14.02
CA GLU A 468 16.77 -22.23 -13.20
C GLU A 468 17.16 -20.78 -13.53
N TYR A 469 17.15 -20.42 -14.82
CA TYR A 469 17.43 -19.06 -15.27
C TYR A 469 16.35 -18.07 -14.82
N GLU A 470 15.09 -18.46 -14.91
CA GLU A 470 13.97 -17.66 -14.42
C GLU A 470 14.07 -17.45 -12.90
N GLN A 471 14.33 -18.52 -12.14
CA GLN A 471 14.53 -18.42 -10.69
C GLN A 471 15.70 -17.49 -10.34
N ARG A 472 16.79 -17.54 -11.11
CA ARG A 472 17.93 -16.66 -10.91
C ARG A 472 17.61 -15.20 -11.22
N ALA A 473 16.96 -14.92 -12.35
CA ALA A 473 16.50 -13.58 -12.70
C ALA A 473 15.60 -13.01 -11.58
N GLN A 474 14.67 -13.81 -11.08
CA GLN A 474 13.81 -13.50 -9.96
C GLN A 474 14.59 -13.16 -8.67
N LEU A 475 15.63 -13.92 -8.31
CA LEU A 475 16.47 -13.61 -7.15
C LEU A 475 17.28 -12.31 -7.33
N LEU A 476 17.79 -12.04 -8.54
CA LEU A 476 18.48 -10.78 -8.86
C LEU A 476 17.54 -9.57 -8.75
N LYS A 477 16.30 -9.71 -9.23
CA LYS A 477 15.25 -8.70 -9.06
C LYS A 477 14.98 -8.43 -7.58
N ARG A 478 14.89 -9.46 -6.74
CA ARG A 478 14.72 -9.30 -5.28
C ARG A 478 15.93 -8.64 -4.62
N LEU A 479 17.15 -8.97 -5.04
CA LEU A 479 18.36 -8.30 -4.56
C LEU A 479 18.31 -6.80 -4.87
N ALA A 480 17.95 -6.44 -6.11
CA ALA A 480 17.78 -5.03 -6.50
C ALA A 480 16.71 -4.35 -5.65
N PHE A 481 15.57 -5.01 -5.39
CA PHE A 481 14.51 -4.44 -4.54
C PHE A 481 14.99 -4.24 -3.09
N VAL A 482 15.70 -5.21 -2.51
CA VAL A 482 16.25 -5.11 -1.15
C VAL A 482 17.20 -3.92 -1.01
N ILE A 483 18.10 -3.72 -1.98
CA ILE A 483 19.01 -2.56 -2.00
C ILE A 483 18.23 -1.26 -2.21
N LEU A 484 17.13 -1.28 -2.97
CA LEU A 484 16.26 -0.12 -3.14
C LEU A 484 15.53 0.27 -1.85
N CYS A 485 15.23 -0.69 -0.97
CA CYS A 485 14.51 -0.42 0.28
C CYS A 485 15.39 0.20 1.36
N SER A 486 16.71 0.02 1.29
CA SER A 486 17.66 0.41 2.33
C SER A 486 18.05 1.90 2.30
N GLU A 487 18.65 2.36 3.40
CA GLU A 487 19.32 3.66 3.43
C GLU A 487 20.53 3.72 2.47
N GLN A 488 20.97 4.94 2.13
CA GLN A 488 22.13 5.14 1.26
C GLN A 488 23.38 4.48 1.88
N ASP A 489 24.14 3.76 1.06
CA ASP A 489 25.37 3.05 1.45
C ASP A 489 25.22 1.92 2.48
N GLN A 490 24.00 1.55 2.90
CA GLN A 490 23.78 0.51 3.92
C GLN A 490 24.49 -0.82 3.61
N TYR A 491 24.52 -1.21 2.33
CA TYR A 491 25.16 -2.46 1.86
C TYR A 491 26.58 -2.26 1.32
N HIS A 492 27.25 -1.13 1.59
CA HIS A 492 28.58 -0.84 1.03
C HIS A 492 29.63 -1.95 1.29
N LYS A 493 29.53 -2.65 2.44
CA LYS A 493 30.46 -3.74 2.81
C LYS A 493 30.29 -4.99 1.96
N TYR A 494 29.10 -5.19 1.40
CA TYR A 494 28.74 -6.34 0.58
C TYR A 494 28.89 -6.06 -0.92
N ILE A 495 29.30 -4.84 -1.32
CA ILE A 495 29.49 -4.48 -2.74
C ILE A 495 30.43 -5.43 -3.48
N PRO A 496 31.59 -5.86 -2.94
CA PRO A 496 32.44 -6.83 -3.62
C PRO A 496 31.71 -8.13 -3.93
N ASP A 497 30.97 -8.66 -2.95
CA ASP A 497 30.18 -9.88 -3.10
C ASP A 497 29.04 -9.69 -4.11
N ILE A 498 28.32 -8.56 -4.04
CA ILE A 498 27.25 -8.21 -4.98
C ILE A 498 27.82 -8.13 -6.40
N GLN A 499 28.95 -7.45 -6.58
CA GLN A 499 29.64 -7.34 -7.87
C GLN A 499 30.02 -8.71 -8.43
N GLU A 500 30.56 -9.60 -7.59
CA GLU A 500 30.89 -10.97 -7.99
C GLU A 500 29.64 -11.71 -8.48
N ARG A 501 28.52 -11.62 -7.74
CA ARG A 501 27.24 -12.27 -8.16
C ARG A 501 26.67 -11.72 -9.45
N LEU A 502 26.77 -10.41 -9.68
CA LEU A 502 26.34 -9.80 -10.93
C LEU A 502 27.25 -10.24 -12.09
N ALA A 503 28.57 -10.21 -11.91
CA ALA A 503 29.53 -10.65 -12.91
C ALA A 503 29.36 -12.14 -13.27
N ASP A 504 29.17 -13.01 -12.28
CA ASP A 504 28.89 -14.44 -12.49
C ASP A 504 27.56 -14.68 -13.22
N SER A 505 26.62 -13.74 -13.17
CA SER A 505 25.34 -13.81 -13.90
C SER A 505 25.49 -13.46 -15.37
N LEU A 506 26.49 -12.65 -15.70
CA LEU A 506 26.80 -12.22 -17.07
C LEU A 506 27.75 -13.20 -17.78
N ARG A 507 28.60 -13.92 -17.04
CA ARG A 507 29.59 -14.87 -17.58
C ARG A 507 29.02 -16.23 -18.01
N LEU A 508 27.71 -16.34 -18.23
CA LEU A 508 27.10 -17.59 -18.65
C LEU A 508 27.55 -17.96 -20.08
N PRO A 509 27.65 -19.25 -20.44
CA PRO A 509 28.13 -19.68 -21.77
C PRO A 509 27.29 -19.15 -22.95
N GLN A 510 26.03 -18.80 -22.68
CA GLN A 510 25.11 -18.18 -23.62
C GLN A 510 24.44 -17.01 -22.91
N VAL A 511 24.13 -15.96 -23.68
CA VAL A 511 23.45 -14.77 -23.18
C VAL A 511 22.00 -15.08 -22.89
N ILE A 512 21.53 -14.67 -21.71
CA ILE A 512 20.17 -14.93 -21.23
C ILE A 512 19.51 -13.60 -20.95
N PRO A 513 18.63 -13.12 -21.87
CA PRO A 513 18.11 -11.76 -21.79
C PRO A 513 17.36 -11.45 -20.50
N THR A 514 16.63 -12.43 -19.94
CA THR A 514 15.91 -12.27 -18.67
C THR A 514 16.85 -12.00 -17.50
N ILE A 515 17.96 -12.73 -17.39
CA ILE A 515 18.97 -12.51 -16.34
C ILE A 515 19.65 -11.16 -16.51
N GLN A 516 20.12 -10.86 -17.73
CA GLN A 516 20.86 -9.63 -18.01
C GLN A 516 19.99 -8.37 -17.79
N ALA A 517 18.69 -8.44 -18.10
CA ALA A 517 17.74 -7.38 -17.78
C ALA A 517 17.66 -7.09 -16.27
N GLN A 518 17.66 -8.14 -15.44
CA GLN A 518 17.65 -7.98 -13.97
C GLN A 518 19.00 -7.50 -13.41
N VAL A 519 20.12 -7.87 -14.04
CA VAL A 519 21.43 -7.30 -13.71
C VAL A 519 21.45 -5.79 -13.99
N PHE A 520 20.89 -5.34 -15.13
CA PHE A 520 20.77 -3.92 -15.44
C PHE A 520 19.84 -3.17 -14.48
N LEU A 521 18.73 -3.79 -14.06
CA LEU A 521 17.90 -3.24 -12.99
C LEU A 521 18.68 -3.07 -11.68
N CYS A 522 19.48 -4.07 -11.30
CA CYS A 522 20.33 -4.01 -10.12
C CYS A 522 21.38 -2.89 -10.23
N PHE A 523 22.04 -2.73 -11.38
CA PHE A 523 22.93 -1.60 -11.61
C PHE A 523 22.21 -0.26 -11.46
N ARG A 524 21.00 -0.11 -12.02
CA ARG A 524 20.22 1.14 -11.85
C ARG A 524 19.97 1.47 -10.39
N VAL A 525 19.57 0.48 -9.59
CA VAL A 525 19.39 0.67 -8.14
C VAL A 525 20.71 1.02 -7.45
N LEU A 526 21.80 0.32 -7.76
CA LEU A 526 23.11 0.60 -7.17
C LEU A 526 23.57 2.03 -7.45
N LEU A 527 23.34 2.55 -8.67
CA LEU A 527 23.75 3.92 -9.04
C LEU A 527 22.97 5.03 -8.30
N ILE A 528 21.76 4.74 -7.79
CA ILE A 528 20.98 5.70 -6.98
C ILE A 528 21.18 5.52 -5.47
N ARG A 529 21.48 4.30 -5.00
CA ARG A 529 21.58 3.94 -3.58
C ARG A 529 22.99 3.95 -3.02
N MET A 530 24.01 3.87 -3.87
CA MET A 530 25.41 3.84 -3.46
C MET A 530 26.12 5.14 -3.82
N SER A 531 26.99 5.59 -2.94
CA SER A 531 27.88 6.72 -3.17
C SER A 531 28.87 6.42 -4.32
N PRO A 532 29.36 7.46 -5.03
CA PRO A 532 30.13 7.28 -6.26
C PRO A 532 31.39 6.41 -6.08
N GLN A 533 32.04 6.52 -4.92
CA GLN A 533 33.23 5.73 -4.58
C GLN A 533 32.97 4.22 -4.61
N HIS A 534 31.77 3.77 -4.21
CA HIS A 534 31.42 2.36 -4.12
C HIS A 534 30.97 1.77 -5.47
N THR A 535 30.62 2.59 -6.46
CA THR A 535 30.19 2.11 -7.79
C THR A 535 31.33 2.08 -8.82
N THR A 536 32.50 2.61 -8.47
CA THR A 536 33.68 2.73 -9.37
C THR A 536 34.02 1.42 -10.08
N SER A 537 34.05 0.30 -9.34
CA SER A 537 34.43 -1.02 -9.86
C SER A 537 33.37 -1.68 -10.75
N LEU A 538 32.13 -1.16 -10.76
CA LEU A 538 31.02 -1.68 -11.57
C LEU A 538 31.07 -1.17 -13.01
N TRP A 539 31.64 0.02 -13.23
CA TRP A 539 31.60 0.70 -14.53
C TRP A 539 32.18 -0.07 -15.72
N PRO A 540 33.34 -0.76 -15.61
CA PRO A 540 33.85 -1.55 -16.72
C PRO A 540 32.84 -2.59 -17.22
N VAL A 541 32.14 -3.26 -16.29
CA VAL A 541 31.11 -4.25 -16.59
C VAL A 541 29.85 -3.58 -17.14
N ILE A 542 29.37 -2.51 -16.51
CA ILE A 542 28.19 -1.77 -16.98
C ILE A 542 28.37 -1.34 -18.44
N VAL A 543 29.53 -0.76 -18.77
CA VAL A 543 29.80 -0.23 -20.10
C VAL A 543 29.97 -1.33 -21.13
N SER A 544 30.71 -2.41 -20.82
CA SER A 544 30.89 -3.51 -21.77
C SER A 544 29.57 -4.14 -22.17
N GLU A 545 28.69 -4.39 -21.19
CA GLU A 545 27.38 -5.02 -21.43
C GLU A 545 26.41 -4.07 -22.16
N LEU A 546 26.39 -2.79 -21.80
CA LEU A 546 25.59 -1.79 -22.54
C LEU A 546 26.02 -1.71 -24.00
N VAL A 547 27.33 -1.67 -24.28
CA VAL A 547 27.87 -1.65 -25.64
C VAL A 547 27.44 -2.90 -26.41
N GLN A 548 27.51 -4.08 -25.81
CA GLN A 548 27.07 -5.33 -26.43
C GLN A 548 25.58 -5.29 -26.81
N VAL A 549 24.70 -4.84 -25.91
CA VAL A 549 23.26 -4.75 -26.19
C VAL A 549 22.96 -3.72 -27.28
N PHE A 550 23.63 -2.56 -27.28
CA PHE A 550 23.43 -1.58 -28.35
C PHE A 550 23.97 -2.04 -29.70
N LEU A 551 25.09 -2.78 -29.74
CA LEU A 551 25.58 -3.43 -30.96
C LEU A 551 24.58 -4.47 -31.49
N TYR A 552 23.96 -5.25 -30.59
CA TYR A 552 22.89 -6.17 -30.96
C TYR A 552 21.69 -5.44 -31.59
N ILE A 553 21.23 -4.34 -30.97
CA ILE A 553 20.16 -3.48 -31.51
C ILE A 553 20.53 -2.96 -32.91
N GLU A 554 21.77 -2.52 -33.11
CA GLU A 554 22.26 -2.09 -34.42
C GLU A 554 22.22 -3.22 -35.46
N GLN A 555 22.60 -4.43 -35.09
CA GLN A 555 22.58 -5.60 -35.98
C GLN A 555 21.14 -6.02 -36.35
N GLU A 556 20.24 -6.07 -35.36
CA GLU A 556 18.82 -6.40 -35.58
C GLU A 556 18.13 -5.35 -36.48
N LEU A 557 18.46 -4.07 -36.29
CA LEU A 557 17.99 -3.01 -37.17
C LEU A 557 18.69 -3.02 -38.54
N GLY A 558 19.93 -3.49 -38.64
CA GLY A 558 20.68 -3.54 -39.90
C GLY A 558 20.28 -4.70 -40.82
N SER A 559 19.88 -5.85 -40.26
CA SER A 559 19.58 -7.08 -41.01
C SER A 559 18.37 -6.99 -41.95
N GLY A 560 17.50 -6.00 -41.75
CA GLY A 560 16.32 -5.76 -42.61
C GLY A 560 16.52 -4.68 -43.68
N THR A 561 17.73 -4.18 -43.91
CA THR A 561 18.02 -3.15 -44.92
C THR A 561 19.08 -3.66 -45.91
N ASP A 562 18.66 -4.10 -47.10
CA ASP A 562 19.52 -4.54 -48.21
C ASP A 562 20.27 -3.38 -48.90
N THR A 563 20.90 -2.47 -48.14
CA THR A 563 21.74 -1.40 -48.71
C THR A 563 23.20 -1.63 -48.39
N GLU A 564 23.98 -1.91 -49.44
CA GLU A 564 25.44 -2.15 -49.43
C GLU A 564 26.27 -1.04 -48.74
N GLU A 565 25.67 0.13 -48.52
CA GLU A 565 26.22 1.26 -47.77
C GLU A 565 26.49 0.93 -46.29
N PHE A 566 25.70 0.03 -45.68
CA PHE A 566 25.92 -0.41 -44.29
C PHE A 566 27.16 -1.27 -44.11
N SER A 567 27.62 -1.97 -45.17
CA SER A 567 28.87 -2.73 -45.11
C SER A 567 30.11 -1.83 -45.02
N ARG A 568 29.99 -0.52 -45.32
CA ARG A 568 31.06 0.48 -45.18
C ARG A 568 31.00 1.25 -43.85
N CYS A 569 29.81 1.46 -43.28
CA CYS A 569 29.61 2.15 -41.98
C CYS A 569 29.54 1.21 -40.76
N SER A 570 29.23 -0.07 -40.94
CA SER A 570 29.49 -1.09 -39.93
C SER A 570 31.00 -1.19 -39.81
N SER A 571 31.58 -0.45 -38.86
CA SER A 571 33.02 -0.44 -38.66
C SER A 571 33.52 -1.88 -38.64
N SER A 572 34.66 -2.15 -39.26
CA SER A 572 35.35 -3.44 -39.20
C SER A 572 35.43 -4.01 -37.78
N HIS A 573 35.34 -3.14 -36.77
CA HIS A 573 35.24 -3.44 -35.34
C HIS A 573 33.94 -4.19 -34.94
N ILE A 574 32.78 -3.92 -35.55
CA ILE A 574 31.51 -4.62 -35.22
C ILE A 574 31.56 -6.07 -35.67
N LYS A 575 32.04 -6.32 -36.90
CA LYS A 575 32.27 -7.68 -37.43
C LYS A 575 33.32 -8.44 -36.62
N LEU A 576 34.32 -7.74 -36.08
CA LEU A 576 35.38 -8.32 -35.28
C LEU A 576 34.91 -8.62 -33.84
N LEU A 577 34.11 -7.73 -33.21
CA LEU A 577 33.52 -7.96 -31.88
C LEU A 577 32.41 -9.01 -31.89
N SER A 578 31.55 -9.04 -32.92
CA SER A 578 30.53 -10.09 -33.07
C SER A 578 31.15 -11.48 -33.32
N ALA A 579 32.37 -11.52 -33.86
CA ALA A 579 33.14 -12.74 -34.03
C ALA A 579 33.95 -13.14 -32.78
N LEU A 580 34.17 -12.22 -31.83
CA LEU A 580 34.93 -12.46 -30.60
C LEU A 580 34.07 -13.07 -29.48
N ASP A 581 32.74 -12.88 -29.50
CA ASP A 581 31.84 -13.45 -28.50
C ASP A 581 30.69 -14.24 -29.14
N SER A 582 30.95 -15.54 -29.39
CA SER A 582 29.97 -16.48 -29.96
C SER A 582 28.71 -16.65 -29.08
N SER A 583 28.73 -16.21 -27.81
CA SER A 583 27.59 -16.34 -26.89
C SER A 583 26.37 -15.50 -27.31
N TRP A 584 26.60 -14.42 -28.07
CA TRP A 584 25.57 -13.55 -28.66
C TRP A 584 25.12 -13.99 -30.06
N THR A 585 25.88 -14.87 -30.73
CA THR A 585 25.68 -15.21 -32.16
C THR A 585 25.29 -16.67 -32.44
N VAL A 586 25.25 -17.55 -31.44
CA VAL A 586 24.91 -18.97 -31.62
C VAL A 586 23.46 -19.27 -31.22
N ASN A 587 22.53 -19.26 -32.19
CA ASN A 587 21.52 -20.33 -32.37
C ASN A 587 20.66 -20.22 -33.67
N ALA A 588 21.27 -19.91 -34.83
CA ALA A 588 20.54 -19.87 -36.10
C ALA A 588 19.94 -21.22 -36.56
N ASN A 589 20.34 -22.34 -35.93
CA ASN A 589 19.95 -23.68 -36.39
C ASN A 589 18.67 -24.24 -35.76
N ASN A 590 18.11 -23.60 -34.71
CA ASN A 590 16.94 -24.11 -33.97
C ASN A 590 15.74 -23.14 -33.91
N GLY A 591 15.61 -22.22 -34.86
CA GLY A 591 14.33 -21.63 -35.33
C GLY A 591 13.32 -20.99 -34.35
N LEU A 592 13.52 -20.99 -33.03
CA LEU A 592 12.48 -20.67 -32.05
C LEU A 592 12.83 -19.53 -31.06
N LEU A 593 14.06 -18.99 -31.08
CA LEU A 593 14.49 -17.94 -30.12
C LEU A 593 15.11 -16.68 -30.77
N LEU A 594 15.20 -16.62 -32.09
CA LEU A 594 15.73 -15.49 -32.88
C LEU A 594 14.64 -14.69 -33.60
N GLY A 595 13.36 -14.88 -33.24
CA GLY A 595 12.28 -14.10 -33.81
C GLY A 595 12.48 -12.62 -33.50
N HIS A 596 12.56 -11.78 -34.54
CA HIS A 596 12.42 -10.33 -34.41
C HIS A 596 11.28 -10.01 -33.43
N GLY A 597 11.56 -9.23 -32.39
CA GLY A 597 10.55 -8.87 -31.38
C GLY A 597 10.27 -9.93 -30.30
N HIS A 598 11.20 -10.87 -30.02
CA HIS A 598 11.04 -11.77 -28.88
C HIS A 598 10.94 -10.99 -27.55
N PRO A 599 9.94 -11.27 -26.68
CA PRO A 599 9.63 -10.42 -25.53
C PRO A 599 10.77 -10.29 -24.51
N HIS A 600 11.56 -11.35 -24.29
CA HIS A 600 12.71 -11.30 -23.37
C HIS A 600 13.85 -10.41 -23.92
N TRP A 601 14.03 -10.36 -25.23
CA TRP A 601 15.04 -9.50 -25.88
C TRP A 601 14.60 -8.03 -25.85
N LEU A 602 13.32 -7.77 -26.14
CA LEU A 602 12.72 -6.44 -25.97
C LEU A 602 12.86 -5.92 -24.53
N GLN A 603 12.68 -6.79 -23.53
CA GLN A 603 12.88 -6.44 -22.13
C GLN A 603 14.34 -6.08 -21.82
N LEU A 604 15.31 -6.83 -22.36
CA LEU A 604 16.74 -6.52 -22.23
C LEU A 604 17.10 -5.18 -22.87
N GLN A 605 16.62 -4.93 -24.10
CA GLN A 605 16.85 -3.68 -24.82
C GLN A 605 16.28 -2.48 -24.07
N LEU A 606 15.05 -2.61 -23.53
CA LEU A 606 14.44 -1.60 -22.66
C LEU A 606 15.25 -1.38 -21.38
N ALA A 607 15.72 -2.45 -20.73
CA ALA A 607 16.51 -2.35 -19.50
C ALA A 607 17.85 -1.63 -19.75
N ALA A 608 18.53 -1.90 -20.87
CA ALA A 608 19.74 -1.21 -21.29
C ALA A 608 19.49 0.28 -21.54
N ALA A 609 18.42 0.60 -22.29
CA ALA A 609 18.03 1.97 -22.58
C ALA A 609 17.70 2.76 -21.31
N LYS A 610 16.98 2.16 -20.34
CA LYS A 610 16.69 2.77 -19.04
C LYS A 610 17.93 2.98 -18.17
N LEU A 611 18.89 2.04 -18.20
CA LEU A 611 20.15 2.18 -17.48
C LEU A 611 20.98 3.34 -18.05
N LEU A 612 21.03 3.45 -19.38
CA LEU A 612 21.69 4.57 -20.03
C LEU A 612 20.97 5.91 -19.76
N ASP A 613 19.64 5.95 -19.82
CA ASP A 613 18.84 7.17 -19.52
C ASP A 613 19.14 7.68 -18.11
N LEU A 614 19.18 6.76 -17.12
CA LEU A 614 19.56 7.09 -15.75
C LEU A 614 20.99 7.61 -15.66
N ALA A 615 21.95 6.95 -16.29
CA ALA A 615 23.36 7.36 -16.26
C ALA A 615 23.60 8.72 -16.92
N LEU A 616 22.86 9.03 -18.00
CA LEU A 616 22.91 10.33 -18.69
C LEU A 616 22.22 11.45 -17.92
N LEU A 617 21.17 11.13 -17.13
CA LEU A 617 20.42 12.09 -16.33
C LEU A 617 21.15 12.46 -15.02
N LEU A 618 21.84 11.52 -14.39
CA LEU A 618 22.54 11.77 -13.13
C LEU A 618 23.73 12.72 -13.32
N PRO A 619 23.94 13.68 -12.42
CA PRO A 619 24.98 14.70 -12.57
C PRO A 619 26.39 14.11 -12.43
N ALA A 620 27.38 14.78 -13.02
CA ALA A 620 28.77 14.31 -13.06
C ALA A 620 29.40 14.08 -11.67
N HIS A 621 29.01 14.84 -10.64
CA HIS A 621 29.50 14.61 -9.28
C HIS A 621 28.97 13.30 -8.65
N LYS A 622 27.82 12.79 -9.13
CA LYS A 622 27.29 11.48 -8.73
C LYS A 622 27.87 10.33 -9.54
N LEU A 623 28.16 10.55 -10.83
CA LEU A 623 28.74 9.54 -11.71
C LEU A 623 30.01 10.06 -12.40
N PRO A 624 31.10 10.33 -11.66
CA PRO A 624 32.32 10.90 -12.24
C PRO A 624 32.96 9.92 -13.23
N GLN A 625 32.94 8.63 -12.92
CA GLN A 625 33.53 7.59 -13.77
C GLN A 625 32.77 7.44 -15.10
N PHE A 626 31.44 7.63 -15.11
CA PHE A 626 30.65 7.55 -16.34
C PHE A 626 31.06 8.60 -17.37
N GLN A 627 31.53 9.77 -16.93
CA GLN A 627 31.97 10.82 -17.85
C GLN A 627 33.12 10.36 -18.75
N MET A 628 33.95 9.43 -18.28
CA MET A 628 35.03 8.82 -19.07
C MET A 628 34.52 7.87 -20.18
N TYR A 629 33.29 7.37 -20.05
CA TYR A 629 32.68 6.42 -20.98
C TYR A 629 31.54 7.03 -21.80
N ARG A 630 31.09 8.25 -21.45
CA ARG A 630 29.95 8.94 -22.07
C ARG A 630 30.06 9.03 -23.59
N TRP A 631 31.27 9.27 -24.10
CA TRP A 631 31.58 9.37 -25.54
C TRP A 631 31.22 8.11 -26.34
N ALA A 632 31.17 6.94 -25.69
CA ALA A 632 30.78 5.70 -26.36
C ALA A 632 29.31 5.74 -26.80
N PHE A 633 28.46 6.43 -26.04
CA PHE A 633 27.00 6.40 -26.21
C PHE A 633 26.46 7.65 -26.88
N VAL A 634 26.87 8.85 -26.43
CA VAL A 634 26.39 10.14 -26.93
C VAL A 634 27.54 11.05 -27.37
N GLY A 635 27.25 12.02 -28.25
CA GLY A 635 28.25 12.97 -28.75
C GLY A 635 28.74 13.95 -27.68
N ASP A 636 29.95 14.49 -27.87
CA ASP A 636 30.59 15.38 -26.91
C ASP A 636 30.02 16.81 -26.96
N VAL A 637 29.84 17.42 -25.79
CA VAL A 637 29.24 18.76 -25.60
C VAL A 637 30.21 19.86 -26.05
N ASN A 638 31.52 19.61 -26.02
CA ASN A 638 32.55 20.65 -26.16
C ASN A 638 33.11 20.88 -27.57
N ASN A 639 32.68 20.16 -28.61
CA ASN A 639 33.36 20.18 -29.91
C ASN A 639 32.87 21.24 -30.93
N ASP A 640 32.01 22.20 -30.56
CA ASP A 640 31.49 23.23 -31.49
C ASP A 640 32.29 24.54 -31.46
N LYS A 641 33.57 24.48 -31.85
CA LYS A 641 34.27 25.68 -32.36
C LYS A 641 34.79 25.57 -33.78
N THR A 642 34.38 24.56 -34.55
CA THR A 642 34.71 24.49 -35.98
C THR A 642 33.45 24.36 -36.83
N LYS A 643 32.86 25.52 -37.14
CA LYS A 643 32.04 25.68 -38.34
C LYS A 643 32.90 25.31 -39.55
N TYR A 644 32.72 24.12 -40.11
CA TYR A 644 33.15 23.86 -41.48
C TYR A 644 31.92 23.58 -42.35
N SER A 645 31.79 24.44 -43.35
CA SER A 645 30.88 24.35 -44.48
C SER A 645 30.92 22.97 -45.14
N ASN A 646 29.74 22.57 -45.60
CA ASN A 646 29.46 21.89 -46.86
C ASN A 646 30.49 20.88 -47.40
N ASN A 647 30.08 19.63 -47.35
CA ASN A 647 30.21 18.61 -48.40
C ASN A 647 31.47 17.74 -48.55
N ASP A 648 32.57 17.88 -47.80
CA ASP A 648 33.72 16.97 -48.02
C ASP A 648 34.56 16.64 -46.76
N ILE A 649 33.97 15.97 -45.74
CA ILE A 649 34.76 15.32 -44.67
C ILE A 649 34.17 13.95 -44.33
N MET A 650 34.35 12.99 -45.23
CA MET A 650 34.06 11.58 -44.98
C MET A 650 35.30 10.80 -44.52
N LEU A 651 36.45 11.45 -44.30
CA LEU A 651 37.72 10.77 -44.04
C LEU A 651 38.63 11.57 -43.10
N ASN A 652 38.34 11.60 -41.80
CA ASN A 652 39.39 11.63 -40.77
C ASN A 652 38.81 11.27 -39.39
N HIS A 653 39.22 10.09 -38.92
CA HIS A 653 39.12 9.51 -37.57
C HIS A 653 38.33 10.31 -36.51
N ASP A 654 37.16 9.81 -36.12
CA ASP A 654 36.68 9.85 -34.73
C ASP A 654 35.50 8.86 -34.57
N PHE A 655 35.49 8.14 -33.47
CA PHE A 655 34.48 7.11 -33.18
C PHE A 655 33.05 7.69 -33.21
N VAL A 656 32.09 6.97 -33.82
CA VAL A 656 30.67 7.38 -33.85
C VAL A 656 29.91 6.72 -32.69
N PRO A 657 29.28 7.52 -31.79
CA PRO A 657 28.54 6.98 -30.66
C PRO A 657 27.40 6.04 -31.05
N HIS A 658 27.16 5.02 -30.22
CA HIS A 658 26.17 3.97 -30.49
C HIS A 658 24.75 4.51 -30.67
N ILE A 659 24.32 5.46 -29.83
CA ILE A 659 22.96 6.02 -29.88
C ILE A 659 22.73 6.79 -31.17
N LEU A 660 23.73 7.55 -31.63
CA LEU A 660 23.66 8.27 -32.91
C LEU A 660 23.56 7.31 -34.10
N ARG A 661 24.28 6.19 -34.06
CA ARG A 661 24.14 5.14 -35.08
C ARG A 661 22.74 4.58 -35.09
N ILE A 662 22.25 4.06 -33.96
CA ILE A 662 20.91 3.47 -33.82
C ILE A 662 19.83 4.44 -34.30
N ALA A 663 19.86 5.71 -33.85
CA ALA A 663 18.89 6.73 -34.26
C ALA A 663 18.87 6.92 -35.78
N LYS A 664 20.03 6.95 -36.46
CA LYS A 664 20.10 7.02 -37.93
C LYS A 664 19.47 5.82 -38.62
N ILE A 665 19.72 4.59 -38.13
CA ILE A 665 19.12 3.38 -38.70
C ILE A 665 17.60 3.41 -38.52
N MET A 666 17.13 3.75 -37.33
CA MET A 666 15.71 3.82 -37.02
C MET A 666 15.00 4.92 -37.82
N ASN A 667 15.60 6.10 -37.96
CA ASN A 667 15.08 7.16 -38.82
C ASN A 667 14.94 6.64 -40.26
N LYS A 668 15.97 6.00 -40.83
CA LYS A 668 15.89 5.45 -42.19
C LYS A 668 14.78 4.39 -42.35
N LYS A 669 14.55 3.57 -41.32
CA LYS A 669 13.54 2.50 -41.35
C LYS A 669 12.10 2.97 -41.10
N PHE A 670 11.90 3.91 -40.18
CA PHE A 670 10.57 4.28 -39.66
C PHE A 670 10.08 5.67 -40.11
N SER A 671 10.89 6.47 -40.81
CA SER A 671 10.48 7.82 -41.28
C SER A 671 9.26 7.83 -42.21
N SER A 672 8.93 6.70 -42.87
CA SER A 672 7.77 6.60 -43.77
C SER A 672 6.41 6.58 -43.06
N ASN A 673 6.37 6.33 -41.74
CA ASN A 673 5.14 6.22 -40.94
C ASN A 673 4.76 7.51 -40.17
N GLN A 674 5.43 8.64 -40.42
CA GLN A 674 5.22 9.89 -39.65
C GLN A 674 3.87 10.60 -39.85
N HIS A 675 2.86 9.97 -40.47
CA HIS A 675 1.51 10.55 -40.58
C HIS A 675 0.47 9.98 -39.61
N SER A 676 0.82 9.04 -38.72
CA SER A 676 -0.10 8.60 -37.65
C SER A 676 0.51 8.73 -36.25
N SER A 677 0.18 9.84 -35.59
CA SER A 677 -0.06 9.89 -34.14
C SER A 677 1.14 9.76 -33.19
N GLN A 678 2.17 10.59 -33.32
CA GLN A 678 3.02 10.94 -32.17
C GLN A 678 2.96 12.44 -31.92
N GLU A 679 2.08 12.86 -31.01
CA GLU A 679 2.21 14.15 -30.34
C GLU A 679 3.65 14.29 -29.85
N LYS A 680 4.33 15.39 -30.17
CA LYS A 680 5.64 15.73 -29.60
C LYS A 680 5.53 15.69 -28.08
N LYS A 681 5.90 14.56 -27.45
CA LYS A 681 6.02 14.48 -25.99
C LYS A 681 6.98 15.58 -25.57
N ILE A 682 6.48 16.57 -24.83
CA ILE A 682 7.32 17.67 -24.34
C ILE A 682 8.38 17.05 -23.42
N LEU A 683 9.65 17.22 -23.78
CA LEU A 683 10.77 16.81 -22.92
C LEU A 683 10.73 17.68 -21.65
N VAL A 684 10.52 17.05 -20.51
CA VAL A 684 10.58 17.73 -19.21
C VAL A 684 12.01 17.59 -18.68
N PRO A 685 12.78 18.68 -18.54
CA PRO A 685 14.12 18.64 -17.94
C PRO A 685 14.11 18.00 -16.54
N GLY A 686 15.19 17.30 -16.18
CA GLY A 686 15.32 16.64 -14.87
C GLY A 686 14.52 15.34 -14.68
N LYS A 687 13.75 14.88 -15.67
CA LYS A 687 13.00 13.61 -15.63
C LYS A 687 13.55 12.56 -16.59
N LEU A 688 13.32 11.28 -16.27
CA LEU A 688 13.61 10.15 -17.16
C LEU A 688 12.71 10.21 -18.40
N ILE A 689 13.27 9.87 -19.57
CA ILE A 689 12.54 9.77 -20.84
C ILE A 689 11.73 8.47 -20.86
N LEU A 690 12.32 7.38 -20.35
CA LEU A 690 11.74 6.05 -20.37
C LEU A 690 11.09 5.70 -19.03
N THR A 691 9.76 5.82 -18.96
CA THR A 691 8.95 5.43 -17.79
C THR A 691 8.05 4.22 -18.05
N THR A 692 8.10 3.62 -19.25
CA THR A 692 7.25 2.50 -19.66
C THR A 692 7.80 1.16 -19.17
N ASN A 693 6.96 0.25 -18.66
CA ASN A 693 7.42 -1.03 -18.10
C ASN A 693 7.67 -2.13 -19.15
N LYS A 694 7.00 -2.04 -20.31
CA LYS A 694 7.12 -3.00 -21.41
C LYS A 694 7.11 -2.25 -22.73
N ILE A 695 7.73 -2.84 -23.75
CA ILE A 695 7.66 -2.41 -25.15
C ILE A 695 7.17 -3.59 -25.99
N ASN A 696 6.40 -3.29 -27.03
CA ASN A 696 5.88 -4.29 -27.96
C ASN A 696 6.79 -4.45 -29.17
N SER A 697 7.54 -3.40 -29.51
CA SER A 697 8.48 -3.41 -30.61
C SER A 697 9.68 -2.50 -30.32
N LEU A 698 10.76 -2.69 -31.08
CA LEU A 698 11.93 -1.82 -31.01
C LEU A 698 11.62 -0.38 -31.47
N GLU A 699 10.56 -0.18 -32.27
CA GLU A 699 10.08 1.14 -32.69
C GLU A 699 9.62 2.00 -31.50
N ASP A 700 9.15 1.38 -30.41
CA ASP A 700 8.74 2.10 -29.19
C ASP A 700 9.90 2.89 -28.55
N LEU A 701 11.15 2.46 -28.80
CA LEU A 701 12.36 3.16 -28.35
C LEU A 701 12.83 4.26 -29.31
N HIS A 702 12.15 4.47 -30.44
CA HIS A 702 12.57 5.42 -31.47
C HIS A 702 12.71 6.85 -30.93
N TYR A 703 11.69 7.33 -30.22
CA TYR A 703 11.70 8.65 -29.60
C TYR A 703 12.89 8.84 -28.66
N PHE A 704 13.21 7.83 -27.85
CA PHE A 704 14.34 7.85 -26.93
C PHE A 704 15.68 8.02 -27.66
N PHE A 705 15.95 7.20 -28.67
CA PHE A 705 17.20 7.28 -29.42
C PHE A 705 17.30 8.58 -30.23
N THR A 706 16.20 9.05 -30.82
CA THR A 706 16.18 10.32 -31.56
C THR A 706 16.47 11.51 -30.64
N VAL A 707 15.81 11.60 -29.49
CA VAL A 707 16.03 12.69 -28.51
C VAL A 707 17.46 12.71 -28.00
N LEU A 708 18.05 11.54 -27.69
CA LEU A 708 19.44 11.46 -27.22
C LEU A 708 20.48 11.67 -28.33
N SER A 709 20.09 11.56 -29.59
CA SER A 709 20.96 11.88 -30.74
C SER A 709 21.06 13.39 -31.01
N GLU A 710 20.09 14.18 -30.52
CA GLU A 710 20.05 15.63 -30.68
C GLU A 710 20.82 16.34 -29.56
N LYS A 711 21.91 17.02 -29.94
CA LYS A 711 22.87 17.68 -29.04
C LYS A 711 22.23 18.72 -28.09
N SER A 712 21.21 19.45 -28.54
CA SER A 712 20.54 20.50 -27.75
C SER A 712 19.71 19.98 -26.58
N ASN A 713 19.23 18.73 -26.66
CA ASN A 713 18.35 18.15 -25.65
C ASN A 713 19.11 17.48 -24.51
N THR A 714 20.36 17.08 -24.74
CA THR A 714 21.24 16.52 -23.70
C THR A 714 21.78 17.59 -22.75
N ASP A 715 21.99 18.81 -23.24
CA ASP A 715 22.55 19.93 -22.46
C ASP A 715 21.51 20.52 -21.50
N ASN A 716 20.29 20.78 -21.98
CA ASN A 716 19.20 21.33 -21.16
C ASN A 716 18.74 20.40 -20.01
N ARG A 717 19.04 19.09 -20.06
CA ARG A 717 18.66 18.12 -19.00
C ARG A 717 19.59 18.17 -17.79
N LEU A 718 20.85 18.61 -17.95
CA LEU A 718 21.88 18.57 -16.91
C LEU A 718 21.87 19.80 -15.98
N ASP A 719 21.30 20.93 -16.45
CA ASP A 719 21.27 22.18 -15.68
C ASP A 719 20.17 22.23 -14.60
N THR A 720 19.18 21.35 -14.67
CA THR A 720 18.10 21.26 -13.68
C THR A 720 18.43 20.30 -12.53
N PRO A 721 18.14 20.67 -11.26
CA PRO A 721 18.37 19.79 -10.12
C PRO A 721 17.51 18.53 -10.23
N VAL A 722 18.16 17.36 -10.13
CA VAL A 722 17.53 16.05 -10.24
C VAL A 722 16.94 15.65 -8.88
N ASN A 723 15.62 15.45 -8.84
CA ASN A 723 14.93 14.97 -7.63
C ASN A 723 15.02 13.44 -7.51
N ILE A 724 15.89 12.96 -6.62
CA ILE A 724 16.13 11.52 -6.42
C ILE A 724 14.84 10.75 -6.08
N MET A 725 13.92 11.36 -5.34
CA MET A 725 12.65 10.71 -4.97
C MET A 725 11.79 10.42 -6.21
N ASP A 726 11.79 11.32 -7.19
CA ASP A 726 11.06 11.10 -8.44
C ASP A 726 11.68 9.95 -9.23
N LEU A 727 13.02 9.83 -9.23
CA LEU A 727 13.72 8.73 -9.89
C LEU A 727 13.46 7.39 -9.19
N GLU A 728 13.47 7.38 -7.86
CA GLU A 728 13.07 6.21 -7.08
C GLU A 728 11.65 5.78 -7.44
N SER A 729 10.69 6.70 -7.52
CA SER A 729 9.30 6.37 -7.88
C SER A 729 9.15 5.72 -9.27
N VAL A 730 9.99 6.13 -10.24
CA VAL A 730 10.01 5.49 -11.57
C VAL A 730 10.66 4.11 -11.49
N ILE A 731 11.77 3.97 -10.76
CA ILE A 731 12.44 2.68 -10.58
C ILE A 731 11.54 1.69 -9.82
N GLU A 732 10.77 2.16 -8.84
CA GLU A 732 9.77 1.36 -8.11
C GLU A 732 8.75 0.70 -9.06
N GLN A 733 8.30 1.43 -10.09
CA GLN A 733 7.38 0.90 -11.09
C GLN A 733 8.01 -0.21 -11.95
N ASP A 734 9.33 -0.22 -12.12
CA ASP A 734 10.04 -1.25 -12.88
C ASP A 734 10.03 -2.62 -12.19
N PHE A 735 9.78 -2.65 -10.89
CA PHE A 735 9.60 -3.89 -10.14
C PHE A 735 8.24 -4.50 -10.38
N LEU A 736 7.19 -3.71 -10.57
CA LEU A 736 5.81 -4.21 -10.62
C LEU A 736 5.53 -5.08 -11.84
N GLU A 737 4.77 -6.14 -11.60
CA GLU A 737 4.26 -7.06 -12.61
C GLU A 737 2.75 -6.93 -12.76
N THR A 738 2.25 -7.29 -13.94
CA THR A 738 0.82 -7.25 -14.23
C THR A 738 0.09 -8.29 -13.38
N MET A 739 -0.87 -7.83 -12.56
CA MET A 739 -1.77 -8.69 -11.79
C MET A 739 -2.60 -9.58 -12.73
N SER A 740 -2.83 -10.84 -12.33
CA SER A 740 -3.67 -11.74 -13.13
C SER A 740 -5.13 -11.26 -13.12
N LEU A 741 -5.67 -11.03 -14.31
CA LEU A 741 -7.11 -10.97 -14.52
C LEU A 741 -7.59 -12.42 -14.41
N SER A 742 -8.13 -12.83 -13.26
CA SER A 742 -8.78 -14.14 -13.19
C SER A 742 -9.86 -14.21 -14.28
N SER A 743 -9.74 -15.22 -15.12
CA SER A 743 -10.50 -15.44 -16.35
C SER A 743 -12.00 -15.27 -16.16
N LEU A 744 -12.57 -14.24 -16.77
CA LEU A 744 -14.02 -14.17 -17.04
C LEU A 744 -14.41 -14.92 -18.33
N SER A 745 -13.54 -15.78 -18.86
CA SER A 745 -13.77 -16.52 -20.09
C SER A 745 -13.73 -18.03 -19.86
N THR A 746 -14.90 -18.60 -19.57
CA THR A 746 -15.44 -19.84 -20.16
C THR A 746 -16.82 -20.08 -19.53
N SER A 747 -17.85 -19.50 -20.16
CA SER A 747 -19.21 -20.04 -20.15
C SER A 747 -19.48 -20.68 -21.49
#